data_AF-A0A5C1A452-F1
#
_entry.id   AF-A0A5C1A452-F1
#
_cell.length_a   1.000
_cell.length_b   1.000
_cell.length_c   1.000
_cell.angle_alpha   90.00
_cell.angle_beta   90.00
_cell.angle_gamma   90.00
#
_symmetry.space_group_name_H-M   'P 1'
#
loop_
_entity.id
_entity.type
_entity.pdbx_description
1 polymer ?
#
loop_
_entity_poly.entity_id
_entity_poly.type
_entity_poly.pdbx_seq_one_letter_code
_entity_poly.pdbx_strand_id
1 'polypeptide(L)'
;MTPRIAVLVTCLFATPAVAQPKGGEPLEAKLLREGPTALAKAARAQGDPVRGAVLFYQPQLSCTKCHACGGKDGTSPLGPDLARPEPGTSDESVVESLLEPSKVVRKGFEAVVINRTDGTTITGLPAEDRKDALVLRDPATGGKLMTIPKDEIERRTTSTASLMPTGLANQLGDRQQFLDLAAFLIESAAFGPARARSLRPDPSVIDPPLPPYEADLDHAGLIAGLDAKAFARGEALFARICASCHGTKDAVGSMPTSLRFAEGKFKNGSDPASLYRTLTRGYGMMTAQTGLVPRQKYDVIHYIREAYLKPHNPSQYVTADAKYLAALPKGTSRGPTPPEGELWRKMDYGPTLTGTFEVSPNNIAYKGVAVRLDSGPGGVAKGKAWAVFEHDTLRMAAGWTGSGFIDWSGINFNGSHGTHPKIVGSIAFETTGPGWADPETGKFDDPRLKGRDGQPYGPLPAMWAKHRGLYHAGDRAVLSYTVGDTAVLESPGVVGEVFTRSFEIGPRAKAMTLRVVRQPEPKSGVIGEPGGVEWRTEGEHRLLHIPAGKDTLRFTVWIGATAPATVPPVDLGKLTTPGSARWPQTLTTKLDRGKDDGPFAVDTLAVPEKNPWAAQFRLTGLDFLPGSKELVACTWDGDVWRVSGLDRADGTLTWRRIASGLFQPLGLKIVGETIFVGCRDQIAILRDRNGDGEADFIECFNSDHQVTEHFHEFAMGLQTDAAGNFYYAKAARHGKTAVVPQHGTLLQVSKDGAKTDILATGFRAPNGVCVNPDGTFFLTDQEGFWVPKNRINWVRPGSRFFGNLWGYTDVVDKADAAQEEPLCWITNRFDRSPGELVWVNSKAWGGLDGSLLNLSYGAGKVFVVPHEKVGDGMQGGMIALPLPPFPTGVMRGRFNSADGHLYLCGMYAWAGNQQTPGGLYRIRATGKPAALPVGFQATRDGLALTFSDPLAPAAADDPHNFGLKVWDLLRSERYGSPHMNERPLRVTAAKLSPDGRTVTLTIPGLKPTRGLELWYSVRGADGRDVDGLLHGSIYRPGE
;
A
#
# COMPACT_ATOMS: atom_id res chain seq x y z
N MET A 1 32.58 -73.43 -58.46
CA MET A 1 33.96 -73.23 -57.96
C MET A 1 33.91 -72.10 -56.92
N THR A 2 34.10 -72.50 -55.67
CA THR A 2 34.55 -71.81 -54.43
C THR A 2 34.65 -70.27 -54.33
N PRO A 3 34.45 -69.65 -53.12
CA PRO A 3 33.80 -70.15 -51.89
C PRO A 3 32.69 -69.20 -51.32
N ARG A 4 31.83 -69.78 -50.46
CA ARG A 4 30.86 -69.09 -49.59
C ARG A 4 31.51 -68.83 -48.23
N ILE A 5 31.39 -67.60 -47.70
CA ILE A 5 31.58 -67.28 -46.27
C ILE A 5 30.45 -66.34 -45.85
N ALA A 6 29.75 -66.68 -44.78
CA ALA A 6 28.74 -65.86 -44.12
C ALA A 6 29.43 -64.77 -43.25
N VAL A 7 28.92 -63.54 -43.27
CA VAL A 7 29.36 -62.45 -42.39
C VAL A 7 28.19 -61.94 -41.56
N LEU A 8 28.50 -61.79 -40.27
CA LEU A 8 27.67 -61.38 -39.14
C LEU A 8 27.25 -59.89 -39.22
N VAL A 9 26.12 -59.60 -38.59
CA VAL A 9 25.48 -58.28 -38.43
C VAL A 9 26.32 -57.32 -37.57
N THR A 10 26.39 -56.04 -37.96
CA THR A 10 26.62 -54.93 -37.02
C THR A 10 25.87 -53.67 -37.48
N CYS A 11 24.94 -53.20 -36.65
CA CYS A 11 24.18 -51.97 -36.83
C CYS A 11 25.04 -50.74 -36.49
N LEU A 12 25.06 -49.73 -37.37
CA LEU A 12 25.45 -48.35 -37.04
C LEU A 12 24.26 -47.43 -37.31
N PHE A 13 23.65 -46.92 -36.24
CA PHE A 13 22.75 -45.78 -36.28
C PHE A 13 23.60 -44.50 -36.29
N ALA A 14 23.61 -43.80 -37.43
CA ALA A 14 24.02 -42.41 -37.49
C ALA A 14 22.85 -41.53 -37.02
N THR A 15 23.02 -40.81 -35.91
CA THR A 15 22.08 -39.76 -35.50
C THR A 15 22.33 -38.50 -36.34
N PRO A 16 21.29 -37.86 -36.91
CA PRO A 16 21.43 -36.59 -37.59
C PRO A 16 21.66 -35.48 -36.57
N ALA A 17 22.62 -34.59 -36.88
CA ALA A 17 22.87 -33.37 -36.13
C ALA A 17 21.58 -32.54 -36.05
N VAL A 18 21.11 -32.29 -34.83
CA VAL A 18 20.00 -31.37 -34.57
C VAL A 18 20.48 -29.95 -34.88
N ALA A 19 19.93 -29.36 -35.93
CA ALA A 19 20.10 -27.94 -36.22
C ALA A 19 19.48 -27.12 -35.08
N GLN A 20 20.30 -26.30 -34.41
CA GLN A 20 19.82 -25.37 -33.39
C GLN A 20 18.93 -24.27 -34.02
N PRO A 21 17.89 -23.81 -33.32
CA PRO A 21 17.13 -22.64 -33.76
C PRO A 21 18.03 -21.40 -33.70
N LYS A 22 17.95 -20.53 -34.71
CA LYS A 22 18.63 -19.21 -34.74
C LYS A 22 18.04 -18.28 -33.67
N GLY A 23 18.41 -18.49 -32.42
CA GLY A 23 18.24 -17.56 -31.31
C GLY A 23 19.47 -16.66 -31.19
N GLY A 24 19.28 -15.40 -30.77
CA GLY A 24 20.38 -14.45 -30.61
C GLY A 24 21.49 -14.98 -29.69
N GLU A 25 22.70 -14.43 -29.87
CA GLU A 25 23.90 -14.83 -29.13
C GLU A 25 23.69 -14.93 -27.60
N PRO A 26 24.22 -15.99 -26.94
CA PRO A 26 24.15 -16.18 -25.49
C PRO A 26 24.68 -14.99 -24.69
N LEU A 27 24.09 -14.72 -23.52
CA LEU A 27 24.48 -13.57 -22.70
C LEU A 27 25.95 -13.65 -22.26
N GLU A 28 26.43 -14.82 -21.87
CA GLU A 28 27.82 -15.06 -21.49
C GLU A 28 28.82 -14.63 -22.59
N ALA A 29 28.55 -14.97 -23.85
CA ALA A 29 29.42 -14.58 -24.97
C ALA A 29 29.48 -13.06 -25.19
N LYS A 30 28.39 -12.34 -24.89
CA LYS A 30 28.38 -10.87 -24.92
C LYS A 30 29.21 -10.29 -23.77
N LEU A 31 29.03 -10.82 -22.56
CA LEU A 31 29.74 -10.37 -21.37
C LEU A 31 31.25 -10.65 -21.46
N LEU A 32 31.65 -11.81 -21.99
CA LEU A 32 33.06 -12.16 -22.22
C LEU A 32 33.77 -11.17 -23.17
N ARG A 33 33.05 -10.60 -24.15
CA ARG A 33 33.60 -9.56 -25.05
C ARG A 33 33.80 -8.20 -24.37
N GLU A 34 33.00 -7.87 -23.36
CA GLU A 34 33.22 -6.66 -22.56
C GLU A 34 34.42 -6.81 -21.62
N GLY A 35 34.65 -8.03 -21.14
CA GLY A 35 35.75 -8.39 -20.27
C GLY A 35 35.50 -8.11 -18.78
N PRO A 36 36.16 -8.85 -17.86
CA PRO A 36 35.88 -8.76 -16.42
C PRO A 36 36.10 -7.37 -15.82
N THR A 37 37.13 -6.63 -16.26
CA THR A 37 37.44 -5.29 -15.73
C THR A 37 36.35 -4.26 -16.01
N ALA A 38 35.85 -4.22 -17.26
CA ALA A 38 34.78 -3.29 -17.63
C ALA A 38 33.48 -3.63 -16.90
N LEU A 39 33.18 -4.92 -16.78
CA LEU A 39 31.99 -5.42 -16.07
C LEU A 39 32.07 -5.19 -14.56
N ALA A 40 33.22 -5.34 -13.91
CA ALA A 40 33.42 -5.01 -12.50
C ALA A 40 33.16 -3.52 -12.23
N LYS A 41 33.73 -2.64 -13.06
CA LYS A 41 33.46 -1.19 -13.00
C LYS A 41 31.98 -0.88 -13.22
N ALA A 42 31.34 -1.54 -14.18
CA ALA A 42 29.91 -1.37 -14.44
C ALA A 42 29.05 -1.91 -13.29
N ALA A 43 29.43 -3.01 -12.63
CA ALA A 43 28.73 -3.57 -11.49
C ALA A 43 28.75 -2.59 -10.31
N ARG A 44 29.90 -1.95 -10.02
CA ARG A 44 30.01 -0.88 -9.02
C ARG A 44 29.16 0.35 -9.35
N ALA A 45 29.08 0.73 -10.62
CA ALA A 45 28.42 1.96 -11.04
C ALA A 45 26.91 1.80 -11.31
N GLN A 46 26.47 0.62 -11.73
CA GLN A 46 25.13 0.36 -12.28
C GLN A 46 24.44 -0.84 -11.64
N GLY A 47 25.20 -1.74 -10.98
CA GLY A 47 24.65 -2.92 -10.33
C GLY A 47 23.99 -2.60 -8.99
N ASP A 48 22.99 -3.39 -8.63
CA ASP A 48 22.28 -3.28 -7.36
C ASP A 48 22.47 -4.54 -6.50
N PRO A 49 23.18 -4.44 -5.36
CA PRO A 49 23.50 -5.59 -4.50
C PRO A 49 22.26 -6.23 -3.88
N VAL A 50 21.15 -5.51 -3.70
CA VAL A 50 19.92 -6.09 -3.15
C VAL A 50 19.23 -6.96 -4.20
N ARG A 51 19.16 -6.49 -5.46
CA ARG A 51 18.66 -7.31 -6.58
C ARG A 51 19.58 -8.50 -6.83
N GLY A 52 20.88 -8.29 -6.71
CA GLY A 52 21.88 -9.35 -6.78
C GLY A 52 21.71 -10.41 -5.70
N ALA A 53 21.38 -10.01 -4.47
CA ALA A 53 21.10 -10.94 -3.39
C ALA A 53 19.86 -11.80 -3.73
N VAL A 54 18.79 -11.21 -4.26
CA VAL A 54 17.61 -11.97 -4.71
C VAL A 54 18.01 -13.04 -5.73
N LEU A 55 18.83 -12.68 -6.72
CA LEU A 55 19.35 -13.64 -7.70
C LEU A 55 20.21 -14.73 -7.02
N PHE A 56 21.13 -14.36 -6.14
CA PHE A 56 21.98 -15.32 -5.44
C PHE A 56 21.17 -16.35 -4.63
N TYR A 57 20.11 -15.91 -3.95
CA TYR A 57 19.27 -16.78 -3.14
C TYR A 57 18.15 -17.49 -3.93
N GLN A 58 17.95 -17.18 -5.22
CA GLN A 58 16.92 -17.84 -6.04
C GLN A 58 17.24 -19.34 -6.20
N PRO A 59 16.25 -20.24 -5.95
CA PRO A 59 16.45 -21.67 -6.08
C PRO A 59 16.92 -22.12 -7.48
N GLN A 60 16.53 -21.38 -8.52
CA GLN A 60 16.86 -21.69 -9.92
C GLN A 60 18.36 -21.50 -10.22
N LEU A 61 18.99 -20.46 -9.65
CA LEU A 61 20.41 -20.17 -9.84
C LEU A 61 21.32 -21.05 -8.98
N SER A 62 20.75 -21.71 -7.96
CA SER A 62 21.42 -22.74 -7.13
C SER A 62 22.72 -22.29 -6.42
N CYS A 63 23.05 -20.98 -6.40
CA CYS A 63 24.29 -20.48 -5.80
C CYS A 63 24.41 -20.88 -4.31
N THR A 64 23.30 -20.83 -3.58
CA THR A 64 23.22 -21.19 -2.15
C THR A 64 23.36 -22.68 -1.86
N LYS A 65 23.31 -23.56 -2.87
CA LYS A 65 23.59 -25.00 -2.67
C LYS A 65 25.08 -25.25 -2.44
N CYS A 66 25.93 -24.39 -3.00
CA CYS A 66 27.38 -24.55 -2.97
C CYS A 66 28.10 -23.45 -2.19
N HIS A 67 27.53 -22.26 -2.04
CA HIS A 67 28.18 -21.14 -1.37
C HIS A 67 27.44 -20.69 -0.11
N ALA A 68 28.22 -20.44 0.94
CA ALA A 68 27.78 -19.55 2.01
C ALA A 68 28.03 -18.09 1.60
N CYS A 69 27.24 -17.17 2.15
CA CYS A 69 27.47 -15.73 2.04
C CYS A 69 27.05 -15.09 3.35
N GLY A 70 27.96 -15.09 4.34
CA GLY A 70 27.71 -14.54 5.68
C GLY A 70 26.87 -15.41 6.62
N GLY A 71 26.74 -16.72 6.35
CA GLY A 71 26.04 -17.68 7.22
C GLY A 71 26.78 -17.99 8.53
N LYS A 72 26.04 -18.40 9.59
CA LYS A 72 26.57 -18.64 10.95
C LYS A 72 27.75 -19.62 11.00
N ASP A 73 27.75 -20.63 10.12
CA ASP A 73 28.76 -21.69 10.12
C ASP A 73 29.96 -21.34 9.22
N GLY A 74 29.87 -20.25 8.44
CA GLY A 74 30.97 -19.74 7.60
C GLY A 74 31.48 -20.69 6.51
N THR A 75 30.85 -21.85 6.31
CA THR A 75 31.31 -22.86 5.36
C THR A 75 30.13 -23.57 4.73
N SER A 76 30.03 -23.51 3.40
CA SER A 76 29.35 -24.55 2.65
C SER A 76 30.31 -25.74 2.48
N PRO A 77 29.84 -26.99 2.51
CA PRO A 77 30.70 -28.14 2.26
C PRO A 77 31.29 -28.15 0.85
N LEU A 78 30.73 -27.41 -0.11
CA LEU A 78 31.08 -27.52 -1.53
C LEU A 78 31.76 -26.27 -2.13
N GLY A 79 31.77 -25.15 -1.43
CA GLY A 79 32.29 -23.88 -1.95
C GLY A 79 32.61 -22.87 -0.85
N PRO A 80 33.46 -21.87 -1.14
CA PRO A 80 33.89 -20.89 -0.17
C PRO A 80 32.76 -19.95 0.28
N ASP A 81 32.92 -19.36 1.47
CA ASP A 81 32.08 -18.24 1.93
C ASP A 81 32.46 -16.97 1.18
N LEU A 82 31.53 -16.49 0.35
CA LEU A 82 31.76 -15.36 -0.54
C LEU A 82 31.81 -14.01 0.20
N ALA A 83 31.38 -13.98 1.46
CA ALA A 83 31.53 -12.79 2.32
C ALA A 83 32.88 -12.76 3.07
N ARG A 84 33.73 -13.78 2.88
CA ARG A 84 35.08 -13.87 3.48
C ARG A 84 36.11 -14.23 2.40
N PRO A 85 36.36 -13.31 1.45
CA PRO A 85 37.26 -13.57 0.34
C PRO A 85 38.71 -13.77 0.82
N GLU A 86 39.54 -14.44 0.01
CA GLU A 86 40.98 -14.52 0.30
C GLU A 86 41.62 -13.13 0.15
N PRO A 87 42.66 -12.82 0.95
CA PRO A 87 43.43 -11.59 0.77
C PRO A 87 43.89 -11.43 -0.68
N GLY A 88 43.60 -10.28 -1.29
CA GLY A 88 43.94 -9.98 -2.69
C GLY A 88 42.87 -10.31 -3.73
N THR A 89 41.70 -10.83 -3.33
CA THR A 89 40.54 -10.97 -4.23
C THR A 89 40.09 -9.59 -4.73
N SER A 90 40.16 -9.35 -6.04
CA SER A 90 39.72 -8.10 -6.67
C SER A 90 38.31 -8.21 -7.24
N ASP A 91 37.63 -7.08 -7.48
CA ASP A 91 36.31 -7.06 -8.11
C ASP A 91 36.32 -7.77 -9.48
N GLU A 92 37.42 -7.62 -10.24
CA GLU A 92 37.62 -8.30 -11.52
C GLU A 92 37.70 -9.82 -11.36
N SER A 93 38.39 -10.31 -10.34
CA SER A 93 38.50 -11.76 -10.08
C SER A 93 37.15 -12.39 -9.71
N VAL A 94 36.28 -11.64 -9.03
CA VAL A 94 34.90 -12.06 -8.72
C VAL A 94 34.08 -12.19 -10.01
N VAL A 95 34.15 -11.18 -10.89
CA VAL A 95 33.46 -11.19 -12.18
C VAL A 95 34.00 -12.28 -13.12
N GLU A 96 35.31 -12.45 -13.17
CA GLU A 96 35.95 -13.52 -13.95
C GLU A 96 35.48 -14.90 -13.47
N SER A 97 35.42 -15.13 -12.17
CA SER A 97 34.94 -16.40 -11.61
C SER A 97 33.48 -16.71 -11.98
N LEU A 98 32.63 -15.69 -12.16
CA LEU A 98 31.24 -15.85 -12.63
C LEU A 98 31.13 -16.22 -14.12
N LEU A 99 32.06 -15.73 -14.95
CA LEU A 99 32.06 -15.95 -16.40
C LEU A 99 32.84 -17.22 -16.79
N GLU A 100 33.95 -17.48 -16.09
CA GLU A 100 34.91 -18.53 -16.41
C GLU A 100 35.28 -19.33 -15.12
N PRO A 101 34.34 -20.05 -14.50
CA PRO A 101 34.55 -20.68 -13.18
C PRO A 101 35.67 -21.73 -13.13
N SER A 102 36.06 -22.29 -14.27
CA SER A 102 37.15 -23.28 -14.38
C SER A 102 38.52 -22.66 -14.69
N LYS A 103 38.62 -21.34 -14.86
CA LYS A 103 39.87 -20.66 -15.20
C LYS A 103 40.86 -20.65 -14.03
N VAL A 104 40.35 -20.37 -12.83
CA VAL A 104 41.12 -20.43 -11.58
C VAL A 104 40.26 -21.13 -10.53
N VAL A 105 40.65 -22.35 -10.16
CA VAL A 105 39.99 -23.11 -9.08
C VAL A 105 40.78 -22.90 -7.79
N ARG A 106 40.11 -22.42 -6.74
CA ARG A 106 40.73 -22.18 -5.42
C ARG A 106 41.28 -23.49 -4.85
N LYS A 107 42.51 -23.43 -4.32
CA LYS A 107 43.16 -24.57 -3.65
C LYS A 107 42.27 -25.11 -2.52
N GLY A 108 42.04 -26.42 -2.51
CA GLY A 108 41.13 -27.07 -1.56
C GLY A 108 39.67 -27.17 -2.04
N PHE A 109 39.32 -26.58 -3.18
CA PHE A 109 38.05 -26.78 -3.88
C PHE A 109 38.22 -27.51 -5.23
N GLU A 110 39.36 -28.17 -5.41
CA GLU A 110 39.67 -28.97 -6.59
C GLU A 110 38.95 -30.33 -6.49
N ALA A 111 37.96 -30.56 -7.37
CA ALA A 111 37.27 -31.84 -7.42
C ALA A 111 38.21 -32.95 -7.91
N VAL A 112 38.02 -34.15 -7.40
CA VAL A 112 38.71 -35.37 -7.88
C VAL A 112 37.71 -36.29 -8.54
N VAL A 113 38.13 -36.89 -9.65
CA VAL A 113 37.44 -37.97 -10.34
C VAL A 113 38.11 -39.28 -9.95
N ILE A 114 37.34 -40.16 -9.32
CA ILE A 114 37.75 -41.48 -8.87
C ILE A 114 37.12 -42.52 -9.78
N ASN A 115 37.94 -43.31 -10.45
CA ASN A 115 37.51 -44.55 -11.09
C ASN A 115 37.75 -45.68 -10.10
N ARG A 116 36.69 -46.44 -9.82
CA ARG A 116 36.72 -47.57 -8.90
C ARG A 116 36.97 -48.86 -9.65
N THR A 117 37.51 -49.85 -8.92
CA THR A 117 37.81 -51.19 -9.44
C THR A 117 36.56 -51.95 -9.91
N ASP A 118 35.36 -51.54 -9.47
CA ASP A 118 34.06 -52.06 -9.92
C ASP A 118 33.54 -51.42 -11.23
N GLY A 119 34.33 -50.52 -11.83
CA GLY A 119 34.00 -49.79 -13.06
C GLY A 119 33.14 -48.54 -12.86
N THR A 120 32.80 -48.17 -11.61
CA THR A 120 32.05 -46.94 -11.33
C THR A 120 32.95 -45.70 -11.26
N THR A 121 32.43 -44.55 -11.68
CA THR A 121 33.13 -43.26 -11.61
C THR A 121 32.43 -42.32 -10.64
N ILE A 122 33.19 -41.78 -9.69
CA ILE A 122 32.70 -40.86 -8.66
C ILE A 122 33.44 -39.54 -8.80
N THR A 123 32.70 -38.42 -8.78
CA THR A 123 33.29 -37.08 -8.74
C THR A 123 32.94 -36.43 -7.40
N GLY A 124 33.94 -35.93 -6.67
CA GLY A 124 33.70 -35.29 -5.38
C GLY A 124 34.86 -34.44 -4.90
N LEU A 125 34.61 -33.64 -3.85
CA LEU A 125 35.62 -32.78 -3.23
C LEU A 125 36.36 -33.52 -2.12
N PRO A 126 37.70 -33.59 -2.11
CA PRO A 126 38.44 -34.20 -1.01
C PRO A 126 38.13 -33.51 0.33
N ALA A 127 37.67 -34.28 1.32
CA ALA A 127 37.50 -33.84 2.70
C ALA A 127 38.66 -34.30 3.59
N GLU A 128 39.08 -35.56 3.43
CA GLU A 128 40.14 -36.19 4.22
C GLU A 128 40.81 -37.29 3.37
N ASP A 129 42.14 -37.41 3.47
CA ASP A 129 42.91 -38.46 2.80
C ASP A 129 43.64 -39.29 3.87
N ARG A 130 43.07 -40.44 4.23
CA ARG A 130 43.59 -41.33 5.27
C ARG A 130 44.50 -42.40 4.66
N LYS A 131 45.19 -43.17 5.50
CA LYS A 131 46.05 -44.26 5.02
C LYS A 131 45.26 -45.39 4.32
N ASP A 132 44.04 -45.64 4.76
CA ASP A 132 43.17 -46.75 4.34
C ASP A 132 42.00 -46.31 3.43
N ALA A 133 41.58 -45.04 3.49
CA ALA A 133 40.44 -44.55 2.73
C ALA A 133 40.57 -43.07 2.32
N LEU A 134 39.88 -42.69 1.25
CA LEU A 134 39.67 -41.32 0.81
C LEU A 134 38.24 -40.89 1.15
N VAL A 135 38.08 -39.78 1.85
CA VAL A 135 36.77 -39.21 2.17
C VAL A 135 36.50 -38.04 1.22
N LEU A 136 35.41 -38.13 0.46
CA LEU A 136 34.94 -37.11 -0.47
C LEU A 136 33.63 -36.48 0.02
N ARG A 137 33.41 -35.22 -0.34
CA ARG A 137 32.09 -34.57 -0.25
C ARG A 137 31.41 -34.75 -1.60
N ASP A 138 30.23 -35.38 -1.58
CA ASP A 138 29.45 -35.65 -2.77
C ASP A 138 28.58 -34.43 -3.15
N PRO A 139 28.83 -33.78 -4.30
CA PRO A 139 28.04 -32.63 -4.75
C PRO A 139 26.56 -32.97 -4.99
N ALA A 140 26.24 -34.22 -5.40
CA ALA A 140 24.88 -34.63 -5.73
C ALA A 140 23.98 -34.71 -4.49
N THR A 141 24.55 -34.93 -3.31
CA THR A 141 23.83 -35.05 -2.03
C THR A 141 24.03 -33.84 -1.12
N GLY A 142 24.47 -32.70 -1.67
CA GLY A 142 24.66 -31.46 -0.91
C GLY A 142 25.91 -31.47 -0.04
N GLY A 143 26.92 -32.25 -0.41
CA GLY A 143 28.22 -32.31 0.27
C GLY A 143 28.28 -33.30 1.43
N LYS A 144 27.39 -34.32 1.46
CA LYS A 144 27.51 -35.43 2.40
C LYS A 144 28.84 -36.17 2.20
N LEU A 145 29.40 -36.67 3.29
CA LEU A 145 30.66 -37.39 3.26
C LEU A 145 30.46 -38.80 2.71
N MET A 146 31.31 -39.18 1.76
CA MET A 146 31.42 -40.48 1.16
C MET A 146 32.83 -41.01 1.42
N THR A 147 32.95 -42.16 2.06
CA THR A 147 34.25 -42.82 2.33
C THR A 147 34.48 -43.90 1.29
N ILE A 148 35.62 -43.83 0.60
CA ILE A 148 36.04 -44.79 -0.42
C ILE A 148 37.33 -45.46 0.06
N PRO A 149 37.33 -46.78 0.33
CA PRO A 149 38.54 -47.55 0.61
C PRO A 149 39.59 -47.41 -0.50
N LYS A 150 40.88 -47.30 -0.16
CA LYS A 150 41.95 -47.06 -1.16
C LYS A 150 42.19 -48.24 -2.09
N ASP A 151 41.91 -49.46 -1.65
CA ASP A 151 41.96 -50.69 -2.43
C ASP A 151 40.85 -50.77 -3.50
N GLU A 152 39.80 -49.97 -3.36
CA GLU A 152 38.75 -49.82 -4.37
C GLU A 152 39.03 -48.71 -5.39
N ILE A 153 40.10 -47.93 -5.23
CA ILE A 153 40.46 -46.83 -6.14
C ILE A 153 41.45 -47.34 -7.20
N GLU A 154 40.97 -47.48 -8.43
CA GLU A 154 41.81 -47.81 -9.57
C GLU A 154 42.61 -46.58 -10.05
N ARG A 155 41.95 -45.42 -10.14
CA ARG A 155 42.58 -44.18 -10.59
C ARG A 155 41.95 -42.95 -9.95
N ARG A 156 42.80 -42.04 -9.47
CA ARG A 156 42.42 -40.69 -9.00
C ARG A 156 43.00 -39.65 -9.96
N THR A 157 42.13 -38.76 -10.45
CA THR A 157 42.54 -37.62 -11.29
C THR A 157 41.96 -36.34 -10.71
N THR A 158 42.78 -35.32 -10.50
CA THR A 158 42.29 -33.99 -10.13
C THR A 158 41.66 -33.34 -11.36
N SER A 159 40.41 -32.89 -11.24
CA SER A 159 39.68 -32.20 -12.29
C SER A 159 40.24 -30.80 -12.50
N THR A 160 40.46 -30.41 -13.76
CA THR A 160 40.71 -29.01 -14.15
C THR A 160 39.42 -28.21 -14.28
N ALA A 161 38.25 -28.88 -14.30
CA ALA A 161 36.94 -28.24 -14.30
C ALA A 161 36.43 -28.02 -12.87
N SER A 162 35.89 -26.82 -12.62
CA SER A 162 35.23 -26.46 -11.37
C SER A 162 33.91 -27.21 -11.17
N LEU A 163 33.49 -27.40 -9.91
CA LEU A 163 32.12 -27.84 -9.60
C LEU A 163 31.08 -26.75 -9.84
N MET A 164 31.49 -25.49 -9.92
CA MET A 164 30.63 -24.39 -10.35
C MET A 164 30.35 -24.53 -11.85
N PRO A 165 29.08 -24.64 -12.28
CA PRO A 165 28.74 -24.89 -13.69
C PRO A 165 29.23 -23.80 -14.63
N THR A 166 29.66 -24.16 -15.84
CA THR A 166 29.87 -23.21 -16.95
C THR A 166 28.52 -22.70 -17.47
N GLY A 167 28.45 -21.49 -18.01
CA GLY A 167 27.21 -20.96 -18.58
C GLY A 167 26.24 -20.34 -17.56
N LEU A 168 26.67 -20.09 -16.31
CA LEU A 168 25.81 -19.51 -15.27
C LEU A 168 25.24 -18.15 -15.67
N ALA A 169 26.02 -17.32 -16.35
CA ALA A 169 25.55 -16.05 -16.87
C ALA A 169 24.35 -16.20 -17.84
N ASN A 170 24.22 -17.33 -18.54
CA ASN A 170 23.11 -17.59 -19.45
C ASN A 170 21.79 -17.92 -18.72
N GLN A 171 21.83 -18.18 -17.40
CA GLN A 171 20.64 -18.34 -16.57
C GLN A 171 20.04 -16.98 -16.15
N LEU A 172 20.78 -15.90 -16.33
CA LEU A 172 20.33 -14.54 -16.07
C LEU A 172 19.59 -13.98 -17.28
N GLY A 173 18.58 -13.14 -17.03
CA GLY A 173 17.71 -12.59 -18.07
C GLY A 173 18.39 -11.54 -18.97
N ASP A 174 19.34 -10.78 -18.43
CA ASP A 174 20.09 -9.76 -19.17
C ASP A 174 21.40 -9.34 -18.46
N ARG A 175 22.16 -8.47 -19.13
CA ARG A 175 23.40 -7.87 -18.60
C ARG A 175 23.19 -7.17 -17.25
N GLN A 176 22.05 -6.54 -17.01
CA GLN A 176 21.81 -5.81 -15.76
C GLN A 176 21.71 -6.77 -14.57
N GLN A 177 21.04 -7.91 -14.73
CA GLN A 177 21.01 -8.94 -13.69
C GLN A 177 22.40 -9.50 -13.37
N PHE A 178 23.26 -9.62 -14.38
CA PHE A 178 24.67 -9.98 -14.15
C PHE A 178 25.39 -8.92 -13.31
N LEU A 179 25.23 -7.64 -13.66
CA LEU A 179 25.82 -6.55 -12.88
C LEU A 179 25.27 -6.49 -11.45
N ASP A 180 23.99 -6.78 -11.25
CA ASP A 180 23.36 -6.82 -9.93
C ASP A 180 23.95 -7.97 -9.08
N LEU A 181 24.03 -9.18 -9.63
CA LEU A 181 24.63 -10.33 -8.96
C LEU A 181 26.11 -10.09 -8.63
N ALA A 182 26.89 -9.55 -9.58
CA ALA A 182 28.28 -9.17 -9.35
C ALA A 182 28.40 -8.10 -8.25
N ALA A 183 27.54 -7.07 -8.25
CA ALA A 183 27.53 -6.04 -7.23
C ALA A 183 27.25 -6.61 -5.84
N PHE A 184 26.32 -7.56 -5.70
CA PHE A 184 26.05 -8.25 -4.44
C PHE A 184 27.28 -8.99 -3.90
N LEU A 185 27.97 -9.75 -4.76
CA LEU A 185 29.15 -10.51 -4.36
C LEU A 185 30.33 -9.59 -4.02
N ILE A 186 30.58 -8.58 -4.85
CA ILE A 186 31.60 -7.56 -4.63
C ILE A 186 31.36 -6.81 -3.31
N GLU A 187 30.12 -6.43 -3.03
CA GLU A 187 29.76 -5.72 -1.80
C GLU A 187 29.87 -6.62 -0.56
N SER A 188 29.41 -7.86 -0.67
CA SER A 188 29.53 -8.86 0.41
C SER A 188 30.99 -9.17 0.71
N ALA A 189 31.85 -9.24 -0.31
CA ALA A 189 33.28 -9.45 -0.17
C ALA A 189 33.97 -8.22 0.47
N ALA A 190 33.59 -7.01 0.08
CA ALA A 190 34.21 -5.78 0.56
C ALA A 190 33.86 -5.41 2.00
N PHE A 191 32.62 -5.66 2.43
CA PHE A 191 32.11 -5.27 3.76
C PHE A 191 31.83 -6.46 4.69
N GLY A 192 32.12 -7.68 4.22
CA GLY A 192 32.12 -8.87 5.05
C GLY A 192 30.74 -9.45 5.39
N PRO A 193 30.71 -10.44 6.30
CA PRO A 193 29.52 -11.21 6.64
C PRO A 193 28.33 -10.39 7.14
N ALA A 194 28.56 -9.34 7.91
CA ALA A 194 27.50 -8.48 8.42
C ALA A 194 26.73 -7.80 7.28
N ARG A 195 27.45 -7.28 6.27
CA ARG A 195 26.81 -6.69 5.09
C ARG A 195 26.05 -7.75 4.29
N ALA A 196 26.66 -8.90 4.04
CA ALA A 196 26.01 -10.01 3.33
C ALA A 196 24.69 -10.44 3.99
N ARG A 197 24.65 -10.52 5.32
CA ARG A 197 23.41 -10.79 6.08
C ARG A 197 22.38 -9.69 5.93
N SER A 198 22.78 -8.41 6.00
CA SER A 198 21.85 -7.28 5.83
C SER A 198 21.23 -7.19 4.43
N LEU A 199 21.92 -7.72 3.42
CA LEU A 199 21.46 -7.79 2.03
C LEU A 199 20.59 -9.03 1.76
N ARG A 200 20.57 -10.01 2.68
CA ARG A 200 19.83 -11.25 2.51
C ARG A 200 18.34 -10.92 2.31
N PRO A 201 17.72 -11.37 1.21
CA PRO A 201 16.32 -11.03 0.98
C PRO A 201 15.43 -11.75 1.99
N ASP A 202 14.30 -11.11 2.31
CA ASP A 202 13.24 -11.77 3.07
C ASP A 202 12.81 -13.05 2.32
N PRO A 203 12.61 -14.19 3.01
CA PRO A 203 12.19 -15.43 2.35
C PRO A 203 10.95 -15.26 1.47
N SER A 204 10.01 -14.38 1.85
CA SER A 204 8.80 -14.08 1.07
C SER A 204 9.08 -13.42 -0.29
N VAL A 205 10.26 -12.83 -0.49
CA VAL A 205 10.70 -12.22 -1.76
C VAL A 205 11.33 -13.26 -2.69
N ILE A 206 11.95 -14.30 -2.14
CA ILE A 206 12.70 -15.33 -2.89
C ILE A 206 11.78 -16.50 -3.26
N ASP A 207 10.97 -16.92 -2.30
CA ASP A 207 9.99 -17.99 -2.45
C ASP A 207 8.76 -17.63 -1.62
N PRO A 208 7.92 -16.67 -2.10
CA PRO A 208 6.67 -16.37 -1.42
C PRO A 208 5.89 -17.68 -1.25
N PRO A 209 5.45 -18.03 -0.01
CA PRO A 209 4.68 -19.24 0.19
C PRO A 209 3.45 -19.18 -0.70
N LEU A 210 3.42 -20.06 -1.69
CA LEU A 210 2.30 -20.12 -2.61
C LEU A 210 1.15 -20.87 -1.94
N PRO A 211 -0.10 -20.46 -2.22
CA PRO A 211 -1.25 -21.26 -1.82
C PRO A 211 -1.09 -22.71 -2.27
N PRO A 212 -1.48 -23.71 -1.45
CA PRO A 212 -1.27 -25.13 -1.77
C PRO A 212 -1.81 -25.56 -3.14
N TYR A 213 -2.86 -24.90 -3.64
CA TYR A 213 -3.45 -25.19 -4.93
C TYR A 213 -2.51 -24.91 -6.12
N GLU A 214 -1.51 -24.03 -5.98
CA GLU A 214 -0.56 -23.71 -7.07
C GLU A 214 0.32 -24.91 -7.45
N ALA A 215 0.45 -25.91 -6.57
CA ALA A 215 1.23 -27.13 -6.83
C ALA A 215 0.49 -28.19 -7.67
N ASP A 216 -0.84 -28.11 -7.79
CA ASP A 216 -1.69 -29.11 -8.48
C ASP A 216 -2.60 -28.47 -9.56
N LEU A 217 -2.09 -27.46 -10.29
CA LEU A 217 -2.90 -26.78 -11.31
C LEU A 217 -2.97 -27.52 -12.65
N ASP A 218 -4.18 -27.65 -13.17
CA ASP A 218 -4.48 -28.03 -14.55
C ASP A 218 -4.24 -26.85 -15.51
N HIS A 219 -2.97 -26.54 -15.77
CA HIS A 219 -2.60 -25.47 -16.71
C HIS A 219 -3.15 -25.70 -18.12
N ALA A 220 -3.17 -26.96 -18.58
CA ALA A 220 -3.64 -27.31 -19.91
C ALA A 220 -5.13 -27.04 -20.07
N GLY A 221 -5.97 -27.46 -19.12
CA GLY A 221 -7.41 -27.21 -19.14
C GLY A 221 -7.77 -25.74 -18.92
N LEU A 222 -6.98 -24.99 -18.14
CA LEU A 222 -7.15 -23.54 -18.00
C LEU A 222 -6.89 -22.79 -19.31
N ILE A 223 -5.82 -23.15 -20.04
CA ILE A 223 -5.50 -22.53 -21.33
C ILE A 223 -6.49 -22.96 -22.41
N ALA A 224 -6.86 -24.24 -22.46
CA ALA A 224 -7.83 -24.76 -23.43
C ALA A 224 -9.25 -24.17 -23.23
N GLY A 225 -9.57 -23.72 -22.01
CA GLY A 225 -10.86 -23.10 -21.68
C GLY A 225 -10.95 -21.59 -21.92
N LEU A 226 -9.93 -20.95 -22.51
CA LEU A 226 -9.93 -19.52 -22.81
C LEU A 226 -10.85 -19.22 -24.01
N ASP A 227 -11.80 -18.31 -23.81
CA ASP A 227 -12.82 -17.92 -24.77
C ASP A 227 -12.98 -16.38 -24.86
N ALA A 228 -13.94 -15.90 -25.65
CA ALA A 228 -14.22 -14.47 -25.76
C ALA A 228 -14.60 -13.83 -24.41
N LYS A 229 -15.22 -14.58 -23.49
CA LYS A 229 -15.52 -14.08 -22.13
C LYS A 229 -14.24 -13.95 -21.30
N ALA A 230 -13.29 -14.88 -21.43
CA ALA A 230 -11.96 -14.79 -20.85
C ALA A 230 -11.19 -13.58 -21.36
N PHE A 231 -11.30 -13.28 -22.66
CA PHE A 231 -10.70 -12.09 -23.25
C PHE A 231 -11.25 -10.80 -22.60
N ALA A 232 -12.58 -10.65 -22.51
CA ALA A 232 -13.20 -9.47 -21.91
C ALA A 232 -12.87 -9.32 -20.41
N ARG A 233 -12.83 -10.42 -19.65
CA ARG A 233 -12.37 -10.38 -18.24
C ARG A 233 -10.90 -9.99 -18.16
N GLY A 234 -10.07 -10.52 -19.05
CA GLY A 234 -8.65 -10.22 -19.15
C GLY A 234 -8.37 -8.75 -19.43
N GLU A 235 -9.16 -8.14 -20.33
CA GLU A 235 -9.11 -6.71 -20.63
C GLU A 235 -9.38 -5.84 -19.40
N ALA A 236 -10.47 -6.13 -18.69
CA ALA A 236 -10.83 -5.40 -17.47
C ALA A 236 -9.75 -5.54 -16.39
N LEU A 237 -9.19 -6.74 -16.22
CA LEU A 237 -8.08 -6.99 -15.30
C LEU A 237 -6.80 -6.25 -15.72
N PHE A 238 -6.47 -6.25 -17.02
CA PHE A 238 -5.31 -5.55 -17.55
C PHE A 238 -5.42 -4.05 -17.31
N ALA A 239 -6.55 -3.44 -17.65
CA ALA A 239 -6.79 -2.01 -17.46
C ALA A 239 -6.66 -1.60 -16.00
N ARG A 240 -7.14 -2.45 -15.09
CA ARG A 240 -7.11 -2.22 -13.63
C ARG A 240 -5.73 -2.40 -13.00
N ILE A 241 -4.99 -3.43 -13.42
CA ILE A 241 -3.80 -3.91 -12.68
C ILE A 241 -2.50 -3.64 -13.44
N CYS A 242 -2.51 -3.79 -14.76
CA CYS A 242 -1.29 -3.85 -15.56
C CYS A 242 -1.02 -2.55 -16.34
N ALA A 243 -2.07 -1.89 -16.85
CA ALA A 243 -1.95 -0.79 -17.79
C ALA A 243 -1.23 0.44 -17.21
N SER A 244 -1.39 0.73 -15.92
CA SER A 244 -0.70 1.85 -15.26
C SER A 244 0.82 1.72 -15.38
N CYS A 245 1.36 0.53 -15.16
CA CYS A 245 2.80 0.27 -15.23
C CYS A 245 3.30 0.00 -16.66
N HIS A 246 2.60 -0.83 -17.42
CA HIS A 246 3.05 -1.31 -18.75
C HIS A 246 2.62 -0.41 -19.90
N GLY A 247 1.71 0.53 -19.66
CA GLY A 247 1.06 1.33 -20.68
C GLY A 247 0.05 0.52 -21.50
N THR A 248 -0.56 1.20 -22.45
CA THR A 248 -1.33 0.59 -23.52
C THR A 248 -0.53 0.67 -24.82
N LYS A 249 -1.15 0.30 -25.93
CA LYS A 249 -0.58 0.52 -27.26
C LYS A 249 -0.31 2.02 -27.49
N ASP A 250 -1.29 2.84 -27.14
CA ASP A 250 -1.30 4.26 -27.50
C ASP A 250 -0.75 5.17 -26.39
N ALA A 251 -0.71 4.70 -25.13
CA ALA A 251 -0.22 5.45 -23.99
C ALA A 251 0.96 4.75 -23.32
N VAL A 252 2.00 5.51 -22.97
CA VAL A 252 3.13 5.02 -22.18
C VAL A 252 2.68 4.84 -20.72
N GLY A 253 3.13 3.75 -20.08
CA GLY A 253 2.89 3.52 -18.66
C GLY A 253 3.72 4.46 -17.78
N SER A 254 3.36 4.55 -16.50
CA SER A 254 4.03 5.37 -15.50
C SER A 254 5.41 4.85 -15.09
N MET A 255 5.77 3.62 -15.48
CA MET A 255 7.04 2.97 -15.12
C MET A 255 7.92 2.81 -16.37
N PRO A 256 8.95 3.66 -16.57
CA PRO A 256 9.79 3.63 -17.77
C PRO A 256 10.54 2.31 -18.00
N THR A 257 10.75 1.53 -16.94
CA THR A 257 11.45 0.23 -16.99
C THR A 257 10.53 -0.96 -17.28
N SER A 258 9.21 -0.76 -17.31
CA SER A 258 8.25 -1.84 -17.52
C SER A 258 8.15 -2.23 -19.00
N LEU A 259 7.98 -3.53 -19.26
CA LEU A 259 7.90 -4.05 -20.62
C LEU A 259 6.61 -3.57 -21.31
N ARG A 260 6.73 -2.88 -22.44
CA ARG A 260 5.58 -2.57 -23.30
C ARG A 260 5.27 -3.76 -24.19
N PHE A 261 4.11 -4.38 -24.01
CA PHE A 261 3.83 -5.68 -24.64
C PHE A 261 3.73 -5.62 -26.18
N ALA A 262 3.31 -4.48 -26.73
CA ALA A 262 3.22 -4.28 -28.18
C ALA A 262 4.57 -4.24 -28.91
N GLU A 263 5.69 -4.00 -28.21
CA GLU A 263 6.99 -3.72 -28.85
C GLU A 263 8.20 -4.34 -28.14
N GLY A 264 8.08 -4.68 -26.86
CA GLY A 264 9.17 -5.16 -26.03
C GLY A 264 9.45 -6.66 -26.15
N LYS A 265 10.69 -7.05 -25.81
CA LYS A 265 11.11 -8.46 -25.73
C LYS A 265 10.97 -9.01 -24.31
N PHE A 266 10.27 -10.14 -24.16
CA PHE A 266 10.15 -10.81 -22.86
C PHE A 266 11.47 -11.43 -22.43
N LYS A 267 11.82 -11.23 -21.16
CA LYS A 267 13.06 -11.75 -20.55
C LYS A 267 12.86 -13.01 -19.72
N ASN A 268 11.62 -13.30 -19.29
CA ASN A 268 11.27 -14.48 -18.48
C ASN A 268 10.39 -15.50 -19.23
N GLY A 269 10.47 -15.50 -20.57
CA GLY A 269 9.58 -16.27 -21.45
C GLY A 269 8.27 -15.54 -21.78
N SER A 270 7.75 -15.76 -22.99
CA SER A 270 6.51 -15.15 -23.52
C SER A 270 5.38 -16.16 -23.75
N ASP A 271 5.63 -17.44 -23.49
CA ASP A 271 4.60 -18.48 -23.53
C ASP A 271 3.64 -18.38 -22.33
N PRO A 272 2.41 -18.94 -22.41
CA PRO A 272 1.42 -18.81 -21.34
C PRO A 272 1.90 -19.28 -19.97
N ALA A 273 2.70 -20.35 -19.88
CA ALA A 273 3.14 -20.89 -18.60
C ALA A 273 4.25 -20.03 -17.98
N SER A 274 5.15 -19.50 -18.78
CA SER A 274 6.16 -18.53 -18.34
C SER A 274 5.55 -17.21 -17.89
N LEU A 275 4.54 -16.72 -18.60
CA LEU A 275 3.77 -15.55 -18.17
C LEU A 275 3.02 -15.81 -16.86
N TYR A 276 2.41 -17.00 -16.72
CA TYR A 276 1.75 -17.40 -15.48
C TYR A 276 2.74 -17.43 -14.31
N ARG A 277 3.91 -18.05 -14.49
CA ARG A 277 4.98 -18.08 -13.49
C ARG A 277 5.41 -16.67 -13.07
N THR A 278 5.53 -15.76 -14.04
CA THR A 278 5.85 -14.34 -13.80
C THR A 278 4.76 -13.66 -12.96
N LEU A 279 3.47 -13.88 -13.27
CA LEU A 279 2.38 -13.34 -12.46
C LEU A 279 2.34 -13.97 -11.06
N THR A 280 2.69 -15.24 -10.90
CA THR A 280 2.62 -15.95 -9.61
C THR A 280 3.79 -15.61 -8.68
N ARG A 281 5.00 -15.45 -9.23
CA ARG A 281 6.23 -15.30 -8.44
C ARG A 281 6.89 -13.93 -8.58
N GLY A 282 6.37 -13.08 -9.46
CA GLY A 282 7.04 -11.85 -9.87
C GLY A 282 8.24 -12.13 -10.79
N TYR A 283 8.85 -11.06 -11.29
CA TYR A 283 10.12 -11.12 -12.03
C TYR A 283 10.78 -9.75 -12.09
N GLY A 284 12.06 -9.66 -11.72
CA GLY A 284 12.77 -8.39 -11.64
C GLY A 284 12.11 -7.43 -10.64
N MET A 285 11.68 -6.25 -11.12
CA MET A 285 10.96 -5.25 -10.30
C MET A 285 9.44 -5.45 -10.29
N MET A 286 8.92 -6.42 -11.05
CA MET A 286 7.49 -6.75 -11.06
C MET A 286 7.16 -7.65 -9.87
N THR A 287 6.32 -7.17 -8.96
CA THR A 287 5.83 -7.97 -7.82
C THR A 287 4.91 -9.09 -8.31
N ALA A 288 4.88 -10.19 -7.54
CA ALA A 288 3.90 -11.24 -7.73
C ALA A 288 2.47 -10.66 -7.63
N GLN A 289 1.59 -11.08 -8.53
CA GLN A 289 0.17 -10.74 -8.57
C GLN A 289 -0.61 -11.74 -7.72
N THR A 290 -0.33 -11.75 -6.42
CA THR A 290 -0.90 -12.71 -5.46
C THR A 290 -2.40 -12.55 -5.26
N GLY A 291 -2.95 -11.38 -5.57
CA GLY A 291 -4.40 -11.10 -5.55
C GLY A 291 -5.18 -11.71 -6.73
N LEU A 292 -4.53 -12.28 -7.73
CA LEU A 292 -5.20 -12.95 -8.86
C LEU A 292 -5.26 -14.46 -8.63
N VAL A 293 -6.44 -15.05 -8.77
CA VAL A 293 -6.58 -16.52 -8.81
C VAL A 293 -6.10 -17.07 -10.16
N PRO A 294 -5.80 -18.38 -10.28
CA PRO A 294 -5.22 -18.96 -11.50
C PRO A 294 -6.00 -18.65 -12.78
N ARG A 295 -7.33 -18.72 -12.73
CA ARG A 295 -8.20 -18.38 -13.87
C ARG A 295 -8.05 -16.92 -14.32
N GLN A 296 -7.98 -15.97 -13.37
CA GLN A 296 -7.81 -14.55 -13.68
C GLN A 296 -6.42 -14.24 -14.27
N LYS A 297 -5.37 -14.93 -13.79
CA LYS A 297 -4.03 -14.85 -14.38
C LYS A 297 -4.07 -15.28 -15.85
N TYR A 298 -4.75 -16.38 -16.16
CA TYR A 298 -4.90 -16.81 -17.55
C TYR A 298 -5.81 -15.92 -18.39
N ASP A 299 -6.87 -15.33 -17.83
CA ASP A 299 -7.71 -14.34 -18.50
C ASP A 299 -6.85 -13.13 -18.97
N VAL A 300 -6.03 -12.55 -18.08
CA VAL A 300 -5.17 -11.39 -18.44
C VAL A 300 -4.06 -11.79 -19.41
N ILE A 301 -3.47 -12.98 -19.25
CA ILE A 301 -2.48 -13.52 -20.22
C ILE A 301 -3.11 -13.67 -21.60
N HIS A 302 -4.34 -14.16 -21.67
CA HIS A 302 -5.07 -14.31 -22.92
C HIS A 302 -5.27 -12.96 -23.62
N TYR A 303 -5.74 -11.95 -22.88
CA TYR A 303 -5.88 -10.60 -23.41
C TYR A 303 -4.56 -10.02 -23.90
N ILE A 304 -3.48 -10.09 -23.11
CA ILE A 304 -2.15 -9.60 -23.53
C ILE A 304 -1.72 -10.27 -24.83
N ARG A 305 -1.88 -11.59 -24.93
CA ARG A 305 -1.47 -12.37 -26.09
C ARG A 305 -2.27 -11.99 -27.34
N GLU A 306 -3.58 -11.91 -27.24
CA GLU A 306 -4.46 -11.66 -28.38
C GLU A 306 -4.52 -10.18 -28.78
N ALA A 307 -4.51 -9.24 -27.83
CA ALA A 307 -4.63 -7.81 -28.10
C ALA A 307 -3.29 -7.11 -28.40
N TYR A 308 -2.17 -7.64 -27.88
CA TYR A 308 -0.85 -7.02 -28.06
C TYR A 308 0.11 -7.90 -28.84
N LEU A 309 0.36 -9.14 -28.39
CA LEU A 309 1.43 -9.95 -28.98
C LEU A 309 1.09 -10.38 -30.40
N LYS A 310 -0.09 -10.94 -30.61
CA LYS A 310 -0.51 -11.44 -31.92
C LYS A 310 -0.56 -10.36 -33.01
N PRO A 311 -1.17 -9.17 -32.78
CA PRO A 311 -1.24 -8.14 -33.83
C PRO A 311 -0.01 -7.24 -33.92
N HIS A 312 0.78 -7.06 -32.84
CA HIS A 312 1.81 -6.02 -32.78
C HIS A 312 3.20 -6.53 -32.44
N ASN A 313 3.33 -7.69 -31.79
CA ASN A 313 4.60 -8.28 -31.42
C ASN A 313 4.68 -9.79 -31.72
N PRO A 314 4.47 -10.20 -32.99
CA PRO A 314 4.31 -11.60 -33.35
C PRO A 314 5.56 -12.44 -33.05
N SER A 315 6.73 -11.81 -33.01
CA SER A 315 8.00 -12.46 -32.64
C SER A 315 8.02 -13.02 -31.21
N GLN A 316 7.14 -12.53 -30.35
CA GLN A 316 6.99 -12.98 -28.97
C GLN A 316 5.73 -13.85 -28.77
N TYR A 317 4.89 -14.03 -29.79
CA TYR A 317 3.67 -14.82 -29.69
C TYR A 317 3.98 -16.32 -29.86
N VAL A 318 3.78 -17.10 -28.79
CA VAL A 318 3.96 -18.56 -28.81
C VAL A 318 2.60 -19.26 -28.89
N THR A 319 2.35 -20.05 -29.93
CA THR A 319 1.11 -20.82 -30.09
C THR A 319 1.00 -21.94 -29.05
N ALA A 320 -0.14 -22.04 -28.38
CA ALA A 320 -0.42 -23.09 -27.39
C ALA A 320 -1.15 -24.28 -28.06
N ASP A 321 -0.44 -24.99 -28.94
CA ASP A 321 -0.97 -26.16 -29.64
C ASP A 321 -1.07 -27.42 -28.74
N ALA A 322 -1.57 -28.52 -29.29
CA ALA A 322 -1.72 -29.78 -28.55
C ALA A 322 -0.39 -30.31 -27.97
N LYS A 323 0.74 -30.08 -28.67
CA LYS A 323 2.06 -30.51 -28.21
C LYS A 323 2.53 -29.67 -27.03
N TYR A 324 2.31 -28.35 -27.08
CA TYR A 324 2.58 -27.44 -25.98
C TYR A 324 1.74 -27.81 -24.75
N LEU A 325 0.43 -27.99 -24.92
CA LEU A 325 -0.49 -28.34 -23.82
C LEU A 325 -0.12 -29.69 -23.18
N ALA A 326 0.33 -30.67 -23.97
CA ALA A 326 0.76 -31.96 -23.47
C ALA A 326 2.02 -31.87 -22.58
N ALA A 327 2.91 -30.89 -22.84
CA ALA A 327 4.17 -30.69 -22.13
C ALA A 327 4.04 -29.87 -20.83
N LEU A 328 2.86 -29.31 -20.53
CA LEU A 328 2.63 -28.54 -19.31
C LEU A 328 2.59 -29.44 -18.06
N PRO A 329 2.92 -28.88 -16.88
CA PRO A 329 2.73 -29.58 -15.60
C PRO A 329 1.32 -30.14 -15.48
N LYS A 330 1.22 -31.39 -15.02
CA LYS A 330 -0.07 -32.05 -14.80
C LYS A 330 -0.61 -31.65 -13.43
N GLY A 331 -1.90 -31.39 -13.38
CA GLY A 331 -2.63 -31.14 -12.14
C GLY A 331 -4.12 -31.34 -12.36
N THR A 332 -4.88 -31.34 -11.26
CA THR A 332 -6.34 -31.56 -11.30
C THR A 332 -7.15 -30.33 -10.89
N SER A 333 -6.52 -29.38 -10.22
CA SER A 333 -7.17 -28.18 -9.69
C SER A 333 -7.21 -27.04 -10.72
N ARG A 334 -8.28 -26.24 -10.68
CA ARG A 334 -8.36 -24.95 -11.40
C ARG A 334 -8.09 -23.75 -10.49
N GLY A 335 -7.69 -24.01 -9.24
CA GLY A 335 -7.62 -23.01 -8.19
C GLY A 335 -9.00 -22.58 -7.67
N PRO A 336 -9.05 -21.63 -6.72
CA PRO A 336 -10.30 -21.09 -6.20
C PRO A 336 -11.06 -20.34 -7.30
N THR A 337 -12.39 -20.37 -7.21
CA THR A 337 -13.25 -19.55 -8.08
C THR A 337 -12.89 -18.08 -7.89
N PRO A 338 -12.73 -17.29 -8.98
CA PRO A 338 -12.52 -15.85 -8.85
C PRO A 338 -13.59 -15.24 -7.94
N PRO A 339 -13.24 -14.32 -7.02
CA PRO A 339 -14.24 -13.63 -6.23
C PRO A 339 -15.28 -13.02 -7.16
N GLU A 340 -16.55 -13.35 -6.93
CA GLU A 340 -17.61 -13.01 -7.87
C GLU A 340 -17.88 -11.51 -7.87
N GLY A 341 -17.62 -10.87 -9.00
CA GLY A 341 -18.18 -9.56 -9.35
C GLY A 341 -17.58 -8.37 -8.61
N GLU A 342 -18.10 -7.20 -8.96
CA GLU A 342 -17.76 -5.92 -8.35
C GLU A 342 -18.33 -5.86 -6.92
N LEU A 343 -17.54 -6.29 -5.92
CA LEU A 343 -17.98 -6.36 -4.51
C LEU A 343 -18.59 -5.04 -4.03
N TRP A 344 -18.01 -3.91 -4.45
CA TRP A 344 -18.57 -2.58 -4.20
C TRP A 344 -19.99 -2.39 -4.77
N ARG A 345 -20.33 -2.94 -5.95
CA ARG A 345 -21.71 -2.90 -6.47
C ARG A 345 -22.66 -3.83 -5.73
N LYS A 346 -22.14 -4.85 -5.05
CA LYS A 346 -22.91 -5.82 -4.27
C LYS A 346 -23.11 -5.35 -2.83
N MET A 347 -22.21 -4.49 -2.34
CA MET A 347 -22.22 -3.99 -0.98
C MET A 347 -23.52 -3.25 -0.66
N ASP A 348 -24.09 -3.58 0.50
CA ASP A 348 -25.20 -2.85 1.08
C ASP A 348 -24.64 -1.71 1.93
N TYR A 349 -24.60 -0.50 1.37
CA TYR A 349 -24.14 0.71 2.05
C TYR A 349 -25.20 1.30 3.01
N GLY A 350 -26.35 0.65 3.20
CA GLY A 350 -27.52 1.27 3.83
C GLY A 350 -28.27 2.19 2.85
N PRO A 351 -29.20 3.02 3.36
CA PRO A 351 -30.08 3.85 2.51
C PRO A 351 -29.35 4.99 1.81
N THR A 352 -28.11 5.30 2.20
CA THR A 352 -27.34 6.42 1.68
C THR A 352 -25.88 6.04 1.37
N LEU A 353 -25.28 6.72 0.39
CA LEU A 353 -23.84 6.71 0.17
C LEU A 353 -23.35 8.14 -0.08
N THR A 354 -22.38 8.57 0.73
CA THR A 354 -21.76 9.88 0.60
C THR A 354 -20.51 9.81 -0.27
N GLY A 355 -20.36 10.75 -1.20
CA GLY A 355 -19.28 10.74 -2.19
C GLY A 355 -19.28 11.96 -3.10
N THR A 356 -18.35 11.97 -4.04
CA THR A 356 -18.37 12.92 -5.16
C THR A 356 -19.09 12.29 -6.35
N PHE A 357 -20.12 12.98 -6.86
CA PHE A 357 -20.94 12.48 -7.97
C PHE A 357 -21.03 13.51 -9.10
N GLU A 358 -20.64 13.13 -10.31
CA GLU A 358 -20.97 13.89 -11.52
C GLU A 358 -22.45 13.68 -11.85
N VAL A 359 -23.23 14.76 -11.81
CA VAL A 359 -24.64 14.77 -12.17
C VAL A 359 -24.77 14.92 -13.69
N SER A 360 -24.10 15.92 -14.24
CA SER A 360 -24.04 16.23 -15.66
C SER A 360 -22.75 16.99 -15.97
N PRO A 361 -22.35 17.20 -17.24
CA PRO A 361 -21.13 17.96 -17.55
C PRO A 361 -21.12 19.33 -16.87
N ASN A 362 -20.06 19.60 -16.09
CA ASN A 362 -19.90 20.81 -15.25
C ASN A 362 -20.86 20.93 -14.05
N ASN A 363 -21.60 19.87 -13.70
CA ASN A 363 -22.45 19.81 -12.52
C ASN A 363 -22.02 18.66 -11.61
N ILE A 364 -21.19 18.97 -10.61
CA ILE A 364 -20.66 17.98 -9.68
C ILE A 364 -21.21 18.25 -8.28
N ALA A 365 -21.70 17.20 -7.64
CA ALA A 365 -21.95 17.19 -6.19
C ALA A 365 -20.66 16.74 -5.50
N TYR A 366 -19.80 17.70 -5.12
CA TYR A 366 -18.48 17.39 -4.52
C TYR A 366 -18.62 16.62 -3.20
N LYS A 367 -19.58 17.03 -2.37
CA LYS A 367 -19.98 16.30 -1.17
C LYS A 367 -21.46 15.92 -1.25
N GLY A 368 -21.76 14.98 -2.12
CA GLY A 368 -23.10 14.47 -2.32
C GLY A 368 -23.46 13.39 -1.31
N VAL A 369 -24.63 13.49 -0.69
CA VAL A 369 -25.32 12.42 0.02
C VAL A 369 -26.36 11.85 -0.94
N ALA A 370 -26.03 10.73 -1.59
CA ALA A 370 -26.96 10.02 -2.44
C ALA A 370 -27.90 9.16 -1.58
N VAL A 371 -29.20 9.23 -1.86
CA VAL A 371 -30.28 8.59 -1.09
C VAL A 371 -31.08 7.71 -2.02
N ARG A 372 -31.35 6.46 -1.60
CA ARG A 372 -32.32 5.58 -2.26
C ARG A 372 -33.74 6.00 -1.91
N LEU A 373 -34.62 6.08 -2.90
CA LEU A 373 -35.99 6.54 -2.72
C LEU A 373 -37.02 5.41 -2.77
N ASP A 374 -36.73 4.33 -3.50
CA ASP A 374 -37.57 3.14 -3.54
C ASP A 374 -37.25 2.16 -2.41
N SER A 375 -38.26 1.48 -1.88
CA SER A 375 -38.07 0.45 -0.85
C SER A 375 -37.49 -0.84 -1.43
N GLY A 376 -36.66 -1.52 -0.64
CA GLY A 376 -36.17 -2.86 -0.95
C GLY A 376 -34.80 -3.17 -0.33
N PRO A 377 -34.38 -4.44 -0.33
CA PRO A 377 -33.12 -4.85 0.27
C PRO A 377 -31.90 -4.37 -0.54
N GLY A 378 -30.72 -4.42 0.07
CA GLY A 378 -29.42 -4.19 -0.57
C GLY A 378 -28.96 -2.73 -0.62
N GLY A 379 -29.62 -1.84 0.13
CA GLY A 379 -29.23 -0.45 0.27
C GLY A 379 -29.23 0.34 -1.04
N VAL A 380 -28.55 1.48 -1.03
CA VAL A 380 -28.54 2.45 -2.14
C VAL A 380 -28.02 1.89 -3.46
N ALA A 381 -27.11 0.92 -3.41
CA ALA A 381 -26.56 0.28 -4.61
C ALA A 381 -27.58 -0.56 -5.40
N LYS A 382 -28.73 -0.92 -4.81
CA LYS A 382 -29.79 -1.76 -5.41
C LYS A 382 -31.11 -1.03 -5.67
N GLY A 383 -31.11 0.29 -5.54
CA GLY A 383 -32.29 1.11 -5.85
C GLY A 383 -32.68 1.10 -7.33
N LYS A 384 -33.75 1.83 -7.62
CA LYS A 384 -34.23 2.19 -8.96
C LYS A 384 -34.57 3.67 -9.09
N ALA A 385 -34.69 4.37 -7.96
CA ALA A 385 -34.90 5.81 -7.88
C ALA A 385 -34.00 6.39 -6.80
N TRP A 386 -33.31 7.48 -7.12
CA TRP A 386 -32.33 8.12 -6.24
C TRP A 386 -32.45 9.63 -6.28
N ALA A 387 -32.00 10.27 -5.20
CA ALA A 387 -31.71 11.69 -5.20
C ALA A 387 -30.36 11.95 -4.54
N VAL A 388 -29.69 13.06 -4.90
CA VAL A 388 -28.41 13.44 -4.31
C VAL A 388 -28.47 14.85 -3.77
N PHE A 389 -28.24 14.97 -2.46
CA PHE A 389 -28.16 16.25 -1.75
C PHE A 389 -26.69 16.66 -1.61
N GLU A 390 -26.32 17.86 -2.03
CA GLU A 390 -24.96 18.37 -1.93
C GLU A 390 -24.88 19.34 -0.74
N HIS A 391 -24.10 19.00 0.29
CA HIS A 391 -24.19 19.70 1.57
C HIS A 391 -23.30 20.95 1.69
N ASP A 392 -22.39 21.22 0.74
CA ASP A 392 -21.71 22.53 0.67
C ASP A 392 -22.68 23.64 0.25
N THR A 393 -23.61 23.34 -0.65
CA THR A 393 -24.58 24.28 -1.23
C THR A 393 -26.02 24.09 -0.72
N LEU A 394 -26.26 23.04 0.07
CA LEU A 394 -27.57 22.58 0.55
C LEU A 394 -28.61 22.46 -0.58
N ARG A 395 -28.17 22.04 -1.77
CA ARG A 395 -29.04 21.83 -2.93
C ARG A 395 -29.41 20.36 -3.08
N MET A 396 -30.61 20.10 -3.55
CA MET A 396 -30.93 18.80 -4.15
C MET A 396 -30.37 18.80 -5.58
N ALA A 397 -29.16 18.26 -5.75
CA ALA A 397 -28.40 18.39 -6.99
C ALA A 397 -29.05 17.62 -8.15
N ALA A 398 -29.63 16.45 -7.89
CA ALA A 398 -30.44 15.73 -8.87
C ALA A 398 -31.40 14.70 -8.24
N GLY A 399 -32.41 14.31 -9.02
CA GLY A 399 -33.17 13.07 -8.85
C GLY A 399 -33.19 12.28 -10.16
N TRP A 400 -32.97 10.97 -10.10
CA TRP A 400 -32.87 10.11 -11.28
C TRP A 400 -33.42 8.71 -11.04
N THR A 401 -33.80 8.04 -12.13
CA THR A 401 -34.25 6.65 -12.12
C THR A 401 -33.43 5.80 -13.09
N GLY A 402 -33.36 4.49 -12.86
CA GLY A 402 -32.63 3.61 -13.75
C GLY A 402 -32.43 2.21 -13.20
N SER A 403 -31.78 1.35 -14.00
CA SER A 403 -31.36 0.01 -13.59
C SER A 403 -30.01 -0.01 -12.86
N GLY A 404 -29.31 1.13 -12.81
CA GLY A 404 -28.02 1.29 -12.16
C GLY A 404 -27.95 2.61 -11.40
N PHE A 405 -27.27 2.60 -10.25
CA PHE A 405 -27.11 3.75 -9.38
C PHE A 405 -26.09 4.76 -9.94
N ILE A 406 -24.85 4.30 -10.12
CA ILE A 406 -23.69 5.05 -10.64
C ILE A 406 -22.84 4.12 -11.53
N ASP A 407 -21.85 4.67 -12.21
CA ASP A 407 -20.92 3.93 -13.06
C ASP A 407 -19.83 3.17 -12.27
N TRP A 408 -19.63 3.50 -10.99
CA TRP A 408 -18.62 2.97 -10.07
C TRP A 408 -17.17 3.15 -10.56
N SER A 409 -16.93 4.22 -11.31
CA SER A 409 -15.58 4.62 -11.71
C SER A 409 -14.85 5.33 -10.57
N GLY A 410 -13.74 4.78 -10.11
CA GLY A 410 -12.84 5.44 -9.17
C GLY A 410 -11.89 4.47 -8.48
N ILE A 411 -10.83 5.01 -7.88
CA ILE A 411 -9.78 4.20 -7.23
C ILE A 411 -10.30 3.36 -6.06
N ASN A 412 -11.31 3.86 -5.34
CA ASN A 412 -11.98 3.16 -4.25
C ASN A 412 -12.86 2.00 -4.74
N PHE A 413 -13.24 1.98 -6.02
CA PHE A 413 -14.08 0.96 -6.62
C PHE A 413 -13.27 0.10 -7.58
N ASN A 414 -13.35 0.40 -8.88
CA ASN A 414 -12.71 -0.37 -9.94
C ASN A 414 -11.21 -0.09 -10.12
N GLY A 415 -10.60 0.79 -9.32
CA GLY A 415 -9.17 1.12 -9.38
C GLY A 415 -8.80 2.14 -10.46
N SER A 416 -9.78 2.68 -11.20
CA SER A 416 -9.50 3.66 -12.26
C SER A 416 -8.96 4.97 -11.70
N HIS A 417 -7.99 5.55 -12.42
CA HIS A 417 -7.31 6.79 -12.06
C HIS A 417 -7.84 7.96 -12.88
N GLY A 418 -7.90 9.14 -12.27
CA GLY A 418 -8.33 10.37 -12.96
C GLY A 418 -9.83 10.43 -13.30
N THR A 419 -10.61 9.49 -12.78
CA THR A 419 -12.06 9.39 -12.91
C THR A 419 -12.73 9.64 -11.56
N HIS A 420 -14.03 9.90 -11.60
CA HIS A 420 -14.89 9.98 -10.42
C HIS A 420 -16.27 9.41 -10.78
N PRO A 421 -17.08 8.99 -9.80
CA PRO A 421 -18.36 8.37 -10.07
C PRO A 421 -19.32 9.31 -10.79
N LYS A 422 -20.01 8.77 -11.79
CA LYS A 422 -21.09 9.46 -12.52
C LYS A 422 -22.42 8.79 -12.26
N ILE A 423 -23.48 9.58 -12.14
CA ILE A 423 -24.83 9.01 -12.08
C ILE A 423 -25.17 8.31 -13.40
N VAL A 424 -25.92 7.21 -13.31
CA VAL A 424 -26.35 6.43 -14.48
C VAL A 424 -27.86 6.31 -14.46
N GLY A 425 -28.49 6.44 -15.62
CA GLY A 425 -29.94 6.39 -15.78
C GLY A 425 -30.52 7.70 -16.31
N SER A 426 -31.81 7.88 -16.12
CA SER A 426 -32.57 9.03 -16.58
C SER A 426 -32.68 10.06 -15.47
N ILE A 427 -32.01 11.20 -15.65
CA ILE A 427 -32.13 12.36 -14.77
C ILE A 427 -33.53 12.94 -14.95
N ALA A 428 -34.31 12.98 -13.88
CA ALA A 428 -35.65 13.57 -13.90
C ALA A 428 -35.60 15.07 -13.60
N PHE A 429 -34.66 15.50 -12.77
CA PHE A 429 -34.37 16.91 -12.54
C PHE A 429 -32.94 17.09 -12.02
N GLU A 430 -32.40 18.29 -12.25
CA GLU A 430 -31.16 18.75 -11.63
C GLU A 430 -31.27 20.21 -11.18
N THR A 431 -30.36 20.61 -10.30
CA THR A 431 -30.14 22.02 -9.92
C THR A 431 -28.66 22.36 -10.04
N THR A 432 -28.30 23.64 -9.95
CA THR A 432 -26.92 24.17 -9.89
C THR A 432 -26.84 25.31 -8.87
N GLY A 433 -25.65 25.64 -8.37
CA GLY A 433 -25.43 26.74 -7.40
C GLY A 433 -26.08 26.52 -6.01
N PRO A 434 -26.14 27.55 -5.17
CA PRO A 434 -26.77 27.47 -3.84
C PRO A 434 -28.23 26.99 -3.91
N GLY A 435 -28.60 26.05 -3.03
CA GLY A 435 -29.97 25.52 -2.94
C GLY A 435 -30.95 26.52 -2.34
N TRP A 436 -30.47 27.39 -1.46
CA TRP A 436 -31.23 28.44 -0.79
C TRP A 436 -30.65 29.81 -1.13
N ALA A 437 -31.51 30.80 -1.31
CA ALA A 437 -31.08 32.19 -1.39
C ALA A 437 -30.47 32.64 -0.07
N ASP A 438 -29.57 33.60 -0.12
CA ASP A 438 -29.00 34.26 1.04
C ASP A 438 -30.13 34.86 1.89
N PRO A 439 -30.26 34.49 3.18
CA PRO A 439 -31.33 34.99 4.04
C PRO A 439 -31.28 36.52 4.24
N GLU A 440 -30.13 37.16 4.02
CA GLU A 440 -29.97 38.61 4.15
C GLU A 440 -30.28 39.35 2.85
N THR A 441 -29.82 38.84 1.71
CA THR A 441 -29.93 39.55 0.41
C THR A 441 -31.05 39.04 -0.49
N GLY A 442 -31.56 37.82 -0.25
CA GLY A 442 -32.51 37.14 -1.11
C GLY A 442 -31.95 36.68 -2.46
N LYS A 443 -30.62 36.76 -2.65
CA LYS A 443 -29.93 36.41 -3.90
C LYS A 443 -29.24 35.05 -3.82
N PHE A 444 -28.81 34.54 -4.98
CA PHE A 444 -28.10 33.26 -5.12
C PHE A 444 -26.63 33.43 -5.54
N ASP A 445 -26.05 34.61 -5.28
CA ASP A 445 -24.66 34.91 -5.61
C ASP A 445 -23.74 34.01 -4.77
N ASP A 446 -23.11 33.00 -5.40
CA ASP A 446 -22.30 31.98 -4.73
C ASP A 446 -21.01 32.60 -4.14
N PRO A 447 -20.90 32.79 -2.81
CA PRO A 447 -19.81 33.52 -2.18
C PRO A 447 -18.66 32.57 -1.80
N ARG A 448 -18.79 31.28 -2.13
CA ARG A 448 -17.81 30.27 -1.75
C ARG A 448 -16.46 30.59 -2.37
N LEU A 449 -15.42 30.06 -1.74
CA LEU A 449 -14.06 30.19 -2.21
C LEU A 449 -13.96 29.78 -3.68
N LYS A 450 -13.48 30.69 -4.53
CA LYS A 450 -13.08 30.35 -5.90
C LYS A 450 -11.69 29.73 -5.88
N GLY A 451 -11.58 28.49 -6.33
CA GLY A 451 -10.33 27.80 -6.54
C GLY A 451 -9.48 28.49 -7.62
N ARG A 452 -8.23 28.05 -7.77
CA ARG A 452 -7.32 28.56 -8.83
C ARG A 452 -7.81 28.29 -10.26
N ASP A 453 -8.81 27.43 -10.42
CA ASP A 453 -9.50 27.15 -11.68
C ASP A 453 -10.81 27.96 -11.87
N GLY A 454 -11.11 28.87 -10.94
CA GLY A 454 -12.31 29.72 -10.96
C GLY A 454 -13.59 29.02 -10.49
N GLN A 455 -13.54 27.74 -10.09
CA GLN A 455 -14.71 27.02 -9.60
C GLN A 455 -14.94 27.25 -8.09
N PRO A 456 -16.20 27.31 -7.61
CA PRO A 456 -16.51 27.45 -6.19
C PRO A 456 -16.35 26.13 -5.41
N TYR A 457 -15.67 26.16 -4.27
CA TYR A 457 -15.41 25.00 -3.41
C TYR A 457 -15.66 25.29 -1.93
N GLY A 458 -15.93 24.23 -1.17
CA GLY A 458 -16.18 24.29 0.27
C GLY A 458 -17.62 24.71 0.60
N PRO A 459 -17.98 24.80 1.88
CA PRO A 459 -19.36 25.09 2.28
C PRO A 459 -19.73 26.56 2.07
N LEU A 460 -21.03 26.83 1.95
CA LEU A 460 -21.58 28.18 2.11
C LEU A 460 -21.21 28.77 3.49
N PRO A 461 -21.14 30.11 3.63
CA PRO A 461 -20.97 30.74 4.92
C PRO A 461 -22.01 30.24 5.93
N ALA A 462 -21.58 29.90 7.15
CA ALA A 462 -22.46 29.29 8.15
C ALA A 462 -23.70 30.15 8.50
N MET A 463 -23.56 31.49 8.41
CA MET A 463 -24.66 32.44 8.60
C MET A 463 -25.70 32.39 7.47
N TRP A 464 -25.31 32.00 6.27
CA TRP A 464 -26.24 31.76 5.17
C TRP A 464 -26.90 30.40 5.38
N ALA A 465 -26.12 29.33 5.48
CA ALA A 465 -26.65 27.99 5.61
C ALA A 465 -25.61 27.02 6.18
N LYS A 466 -26.04 26.03 6.97
CA LYS A 466 -25.14 25.06 7.60
C LYS A 466 -25.74 23.65 7.64
N HIS A 467 -25.01 22.67 7.11
CA HIS A 467 -25.34 21.26 7.27
C HIS A 467 -25.16 20.83 8.73
N ARG A 468 -26.14 20.10 9.28
CA ARG A 468 -26.11 19.60 10.67
C ARG A 468 -25.95 18.09 10.77
N GLY A 469 -26.38 17.35 9.74
CA GLY A 469 -26.22 15.90 9.70
C GLY A 469 -27.36 15.19 9.01
N LEU A 470 -27.41 13.87 9.22
CA LEU A 470 -28.31 12.94 8.58
C LEU A 470 -28.93 12.01 9.61
N TYR A 471 -30.26 12.04 9.74
CA TYR A 471 -31.00 11.06 10.51
C TYR A 471 -31.38 9.87 9.62
N HIS A 472 -31.39 8.69 10.23
CA HIS A 472 -31.91 7.47 9.63
C HIS A 472 -33.09 6.94 10.46
N ALA A 473 -34.24 6.77 9.81
CA ALA A 473 -35.42 6.13 10.37
C ALA A 473 -35.81 4.95 9.49
N GLY A 474 -35.32 3.75 9.82
CA GLY A 474 -35.36 2.60 8.91
C GLY A 474 -34.62 2.91 7.61
N ASP A 475 -35.27 2.68 6.46
CA ASP A 475 -34.71 2.97 5.14
C ASP A 475 -34.81 4.46 4.73
N ARG A 476 -35.42 5.31 5.57
CA ARG A 476 -35.65 6.71 5.23
C ARG A 476 -34.56 7.62 5.79
N ALA A 477 -34.01 8.45 4.92
CA ALA A 477 -33.07 9.52 5.25
C ALA A 477 -33.80 10.85 5.51
N VAL A 478 -33.44 11.54 6.59
CA VAL A 478 -33.88 12.91 6.87
C VAL A 478 -32.65 13.80 7.03
N LEU A 479 -32.49 14.72 6.10
CA LEU A 479 -31.43 15.72 6.06
C LEU A 479 -31.76 16.81 7.09
N SER A 480 -30.77 17.19 7.89
CA SER A 480 -30.88 18.26 8.88
C SER A 480 -29.89 19.36 8.58
N TYR A 481 -30.37 20.60 8.49
CA TYR A 481 -29.55 21.78 8.24
C TYR A 481 -30.23 23.08 8.73
N THR A 482 -29.53 24.20 8.64
CA THR A 482 -30.09 25.54 8.80
C THR A 482 -29.94 26.40 7.56
N VAL A 483 -30.84 27.36 7.43
CA VAL A 483 -30.76 28.49 6.50
C VAL A 483 -31.01 29.75 7.33
N GLY A 484 -30.00 30.61 7.46
CA GLY A 484 -29.92 31.55 8.56
C GLY A 484 -30.00 30.82 9.90
N ASP A 485 -30.87 31.30 10.78
CA ASP A 485 -31.17 30.66 12.06
C ASP A 485 -32.32 29.65 11.98
N THR A 486 -32.97 29.50 10.81
CA THR A 486 -34.12 28.62 10.65
C THR A 486 -33.69 27.18 10.43
N ALA A 487 -34.11 26.29 11.34
CA ALA A 487 -33.92 24.86 11.19
C ALA A 487 -34.81 24.29 10.08
N VAL A 488 -34.24 23.42 9.25
CA VAL A 488 -34.92 22.72 8.16
C VAL A 488 -34.64 21.22 8.27
N LEU A 489 -35.71 20.44 8.23
CA LEU A 489 -35.64 19.03 7.91
C LEU A 489 -36.14 18.83 6.48
N GLU A 490 -35.42 18.02 5.72
CA GLU A 490 -35.77 17.65 4.35
C GLU A 490 -35.63 16.15 4.15
N SER A 491 -36.59 15.52 3.48
CA SER A 491 -36.50 14.10 3.10
C SER A 491 -36.93 13.93 1.64
N PRO A 492 -36.03 13.47 0.75
CA PRO A 492 -36.40 13.11 -0.61
C PRO A 492 -37.20 11.81 -0.60
N GLY A 493 -38.09 11.64 -1.58
CA GLY A 493 -38.89 10.44 -1.76
C GLY A 493 -39.42 10.32 -3.18
N VAL A 494 -40.15 9.24 -3.46
CA VAL A 494 -40.79 9.00 -4.76
C VAL A 494 -42.21 8.44 -4.56
N VAL A 495 -43.16 8.90 -5.38
CA VAL A 495 -44.53 8.38 -5.46
C VAL A 495 -44.82 8.05 -6.92
N GLY A 496 -44.88 6.76 -7.26
CA GLY A 496 -44.89 6.33 -8.66
C GLY A 496 -43.60 6.75 -9.38
N GLU A 497 -43.72 7.56 -10.43
CA GLU A 497 -42.58 8.15 -11.16
C GLU A 497 -42.30 9.61 -10.76
N VAL A 498 -43.03 10.13 -9.77
CA VAL A 498 -42.93 11.53 -9.34
C VAL A 498 -41.99 11.64 -8.14
N PHE A 499 -40.96 12.47 -8.27
CA PHE A 499 -40.06 12.79 -7.17
C PHE A 499 -40.73 13.72 -6.19
N THR A 500 -40.48 13.51 -4.91
CA THR A 500 -41.01 14.34 -3.82
C THR A 500 -39.89 14.80 -2.90
N ARG A 501 -40.06 16.00 -2.34
CA ARG A 501 -39.20 16.55 -1.29
C ARG A 501 -40.12 17.04 -0.18
N SER A 502 -40.16 16.30 0.93
CA SER A 502 -40.91 16.69 2.12
C SER A 502 -40.07 17.67 2.93
N PHE A 503 -40.69 18.73 3.45
CA PHE A 503 -40.04 19.75 4.26
C PHE A 503 -40.75 19.95 5.59
N GLU A 504 -39.96 20.16 6.64
CA GLU A 504 -40.39 20.73 7.90
C GLU A 504 -39.46 21.89 8.23
N ILE A 505 -40.01 23.10 8.19
CA ILE A 505 -39.27 24.35 8.37
C ILE A 505 -39.71 24.99 9.67
N GLY A 506 -38.77 25.23 10.58
CA GLY A 506 -39.04 25.86 11.86
C GLY A 506 -39.49 27.34 11.76
N PRO A 507 -39.59 28.03 12.91
CA PRO A 507 -39.81 29.46 12.94
C PRO A 507 -38.77 30.21 12.11
N ARG A 508 -39.22 31.24 11.38
CA ARG A 508 -38.40 32.00 10.44
C ARG A 508 -38.78 33.47 10.48
N ALA A 509 -37.79 34.30 10.83
CA ALA A 509 -37.99 35.75 11.01
C ALA A 509 -38.17 36.49 9.69
N LYS A 510 -37.59 35.96 8.60
CA LYS A 510 -37.64 36.53 7.25
C LYS A 510 -38.22 35.50 6.28
N ALA A 511 -38.68 35.98 5.13
CA ALA A 511 -39.04 35.11 4.02
C ALA A 511 -37.78 34.44 3.45
N MET A 512 -37.93 33.21 2.96
CA MET A 512 -36.86 32.36 2.45
C MET A 512 -37.17 31.98 1.00
N THR A 513 -36.15 31.74 0.18
CA THR A 513 -36.35 31.31 -1.20
C THR A 513 -35.53 30.06 -1.50
N LEU A 514 -36.20 28.99 -1.94
CA LEU A 514 -35.60 27.70 -2.27
C LEU A 514 -35.53 27.52 -3.79
N ARG A 515 -34.40 27.01 -4.29
CA ARG A 515 -34.24 26.54 -5.66
C ARG A 515 -34.71 25.08 -5.76
N VAL A 516 -35.68 24.82 -6.65
CA VAL A 516 -36.30 23.49 -6.76
C VAL A 516 -35.82 22.71 -7.98
N VAL A 517 -35.92 23.30 -9.17
CA VAL A 517 -35.61 22.65 -10.45
C VAL A 517 -35.12 23.67 -11.47
N ARG A 518 -34.25 23.25 -12.38
CA ARG A 518 -33.82 24.00 -13.57
C ARG A 518 -34.76 23.73 -14.76
N GLN A 519 -35.17 24.78 -15.46
CA GLN A 519 -35.93 24.75 -16.70
C GLN A 519 -35.00 24.52 -17.91
N PRO A 520 -35.48 23.98 -19.05
CA PRO A 520 -36.86 23.61 -19.38
C PRO A 520 -37.17 22.13 -19.12
N GLU A 521 -37.17 21.66 -17.87
CA GLU A 521 -37.63 20.32 -17.48
C GLU A 521 -38.36 20.36 -16.11
N PRO A 522 -38.88 19.22 -15.61
CA PRO A 522 -40.29 18.84 -15.42
C PRO A 522 -41.23 19.82 -14.66
N LYS A 523 -42.55 19.55 -14.76
CA LYS A 523 -43.56 20.25 -13.94
C LYS A 523 -43.29 20.00 -12.45
N SER A 524 -43.68 20.97 -11.64
CA SER A 524 -43.57 20.89 -10.19
C SER A 524 -44.71 21.63 -9.48
N GLY A 525 -44.91 21.33 -8.20
CA GLY A 525 -45.93 21.99 -7.39
C GLY A 525 -45.75 21.67 -5.92
N VAL A 526 -46.61 22.26 -5.09
CA VAL A 526 -46.63 22.06 -3.64
C VAL A 526 -47.92 21.33 -3.27
N ILE A 527 -47.82 20.37 -2.35
CA ILE A 527 -48.93 19.65 -1.73
C ILE A 527 -48.98 20.04 -0.25
N GLY A 528 -50.21 20.19 0.26
CA GLY A 528 -50.50 20.57 1.64
C GLY A 528 -50.91 22.04 1.83
N GLU A 529 -51.04 22.82 0.73
CA GLU A 529 -51.46 24.24 0.72
C GLU A 529 -50.93 25.08 1.89
N PRO A 530 -49.60 25.12 2.13
CA PRO A 530 -49.03 26.00 3.15
C PRO A 530 -49.34 27.47 2.79
N GLY A 531 -50.15 28.14 3.61
CA GLY A 531 -50.55 29.53 3.38
C GLY A 531 -49.34 30.43 3.08
N GLY A 532 -49.41 31.15 1.95
CA GLY A 532 -48.42 32.16 1.54
C GLY A 532 -47.15 31.64 0.85
N VAL A 533 -47.01 30.33 0.58
CA VAL A 533 -45.91 29.81 -0.25
C VAL A 533 -46.20 30.04 -1.73
N GLU A 534 -45.29 30.67 -2.45
CA GLU A 534 -45.49 31.11 -3.84
C GLU A 534 -44.40 30.56 -4.76
N TRP A 535 -44.80 30.15 -5.97
CA TRP A 535 -43.84 29.82 -7.03
C TRP A 535 -43.39 31.07 -7.75
N ARG A 536 -42.08 31.18 -7.97
CA ARG A 536 -41.46 32.22 -8.81
C ARG A 536 -40.57 31.56 -9.86
N THR A 537 -40.29 32.28 -10.93
CA THR A 537 -39.32 31.88 -11.95
C THR A 537 -38.30 32.99 -12.10
N GLU A 538 -37.03 32.63 -12.02
CA GLU A 538 -35.91 33.57 -12.18
C GLU A 538 -34.84 32.90 -13.05
N GLY A 539 -34.61 33.46 -14.24
CA GLY A 539 -33.75 32.85 -15.25
C GLY A 539 -34.21 31.43 -15.60
N GLU A 540 -33.30 30.46 -15.51
CA GLU A 540 -33.58 29.04 -15.74
C GLU A 540 -34.07 28.31 -14.48
N HIS A 541 -34.36 29.00 -13.38
CA HIS A 541 -34.70 28.33 -12.12
C HIS A 541 -36.15 28.55 -11.72
N ARG A 542 -36.80 27.46 -11.31
CA ARG A 542 -38.07 27.52 -10.59
C ARG A 542 -37.81 27.57 -9.09
N LEU A 543 -38.32 28.63 -8.47
CA LEU A 543 -38.07 28.99 -7.09
C LEU A 543 -39.34 28.88 -6.26
N LEU A 544 -39.18 28.52 -5.00
CA LEU A 544 -40.25 28.51 -4.02
C LEU A 544 -39.99 29.60 -2.98
N HIS A 545 -40.85 30.61 -2.95
CA HIS A 545 -40.83 31.67 -1.96
C HIS A 545 -41.66 31.25 -0.75
N ILE A 546 -41.05 31.31 0.43
CA ILE A 546 -41.62 30.84 1.70
C ILE A 546 -41.70 32.04 2.64
N PRO A 547 -42.90 32.44 3.09
CA PRO A 547 -43.08 33.68 3.85
C PRO A 547 -42.53 33.54 5.27
N ALA A 548 -42.21 34.66 5.93
CA ALA A 548 -41.87 34.67 7.36
C ALA A 548 -43.01 34.09 8.21
N GLY A 549 -42.69 33.51 9.37
CA GLY A 549 -43.70 32.91 10.24
C GLY A 549 -43.15 32.38 11.56
N LYS A 550 -44.00 32.34 12.59
CA LYS A 550 -43.65 31.85 13.93
C LYS A 550 -43.89 30.35 14.10
N ASP A 551 -44.75 29.76 13.28
CA ASP A 551 -45.11 28.35 13.35
C ASP A 551 -44.27 27.50 12.40
N THR A 552 -44.07 26.24 12.79
CA THR A 552 -43.45 25.22 11.93
C THR A 552 -44.31 25.00 10.68
N LEU A 553 -43.68 25.13 9.52
CA LEU A 553 -44.32 24.93 8.22
C LEU A 553 -43.97 23.53 7.68
N ARG A 554 -44.99 22.76 7.29
CA ARG A 554 -44.82 21.45 6.65
C ARG A 554 -45.47 21.43 5.29
N PHE A 555 -44.74 20.97 4.28
CA PHE A 555 -45.25 20.80 2.92
C PHE A 555 -44.41 19.82 2.12
N THR A 556 -44.94 19.37 1.00
CA THR A 556 -44.20 18.51 0.07
C THR A 556 -44.14 19.15 -1.31
N VAL A 557 -42.95 19.25 -1.87
CA VAL A 557 -42.74 19.61 -3.27
C VAL A 557 -42.77 18.33 -4.11
N TRP A 558 -43.49 18.34 -5.22
CA TRP A 558 -43.45 17.27 -6.22
C TRP A 558 -42.79 17.76 -7.52
N ILE A 559 -42.10 16.86 -8.21
CA ILE A 559 -41.35 17.11 -9.45
C ILE A 559 -41.58 15.92 -10.39
N GLY A 560 -42.20 16.14 -11.54
CA GLY A 560 -42.52 15.09 -12.51
C GLY A 560 -43.39 15.55 -13.67
N ALA A 561 -43.80 14.61 -14.54
CA ALA A 561 -44.63 14.93 -15.71
C ALA A 561 -46.06 15.38 -15.32
N THR A 562 -46.63 14.77 -14.29
CA THR A 562 -47.96 15.05 -13.75
C THR A 562 -47.92 15.12 -12.22
N ALA A 563 -48.85 15.87 -11.64
CA ALA A 563 -49.01 15.91 -10.20
C ALA A 563 -49.43 14.52 -9.68
N PRO A 564 -48.89 14.05 -8.54
CA PRO A 564 -49.32 12.81 -7.94
C PRO A 564 -50.74 12.96 -7.37
N ALA A 565 -51.57 11.91 -7.49
CA ALA A 565 -52.96 11.95 -7.05
C ALA A 565 -53.09 12.21 -5.53
N THR A 566 -52.20 11.60 -4.74
CA THR A 566 -52.07 11.83 -3.30
C THR A 566 -50.61 11.70 -2.89
N VAL A 567 -50.16 12.56 -1.97
CA VAL A 567 -48.88 12.39 -1.28
C VAL A 567 -49.17 12.40 0.22
N PRO A 568 -48.85 11.33 0.94
CA PRO A 568 -49.06 11.28 2.38
C PRO A 568 -48.32 12.43 3.06
N PRO A 569 -48.95 13.17 4.00
CA PRO A 569 -48.24 14.14 4.80
C PRO A 569 -47.16 13.43 5.63
N VAL A 570 -45.94 13.96 5.60
CA VAL A 570 -44.80 13.40 6.32
C VAL A 570 -44.41 14.35 7.44
N ASP A 571 -44.53 13.86 8.67
CA ASP A 571 -44.02 14.53 9.86
C ASP A 571 -42.55 14.17 10.04
N LEU A 572 -41.66 15.01 9.54
CA LEU A 572 -40.22 14.74 9.57
C LEU A 572 -39.67 14.81 10.98
N GLY A 573 -40.25 15.64 11.85
CA GLY A 573 -39.92 15.69 13.27
C GLY A 573 -40.04 14.31 13.92
N LYS A 574 -41.11 13.55 13.64
CA LYS A 574 -41.27 12.18 14.14
C LYS A 574 -40.24 11.19 13.56
N LEU A 575 -39.76 11.43 12.35
CA LEU A 575 -38.70 10.63 11.73
C LEU A 575 -37.29 10.98 12.23
N THR A 576 -37.16 11.98 13.10
CA THR A 576 -35.91 12.17 13.87
C THR A 576 -35.86 11.28 15.11
N THR A 577 -36.95 10.61 15.48
CA THR A 577 -36.92 9.60 16.55
C THR A 577 -36.35 8.30 15.99
N PRO A 578 -35.35 7.69 16.66
CA PRO A 578 -34.76 6.42 16.23
C PRO A 578 -35.79 5.33 15.94
N GLY A 579 -35.54 4.57 14.87
CA GLY A 579 -36.29 3.35 14.56
C GLY A 579 -35.68 2.13 15.25
N SER A 580 -35.94 0.95 14.69
CA SER A 580 -35.18 -0.27 15.02
C SER A 580 -33.83 -0.29 14.27
N ALA A 581 -32.78 -0.83 14.90
CA ALA A 581 -31.51 -1.14 14.26
C ALA A 581 -31.67 -1.75 12.85
N ARG A 582 -30.93 -1.21 11.88
CA ARG A 582 -30.83 -1.70 10.50
C ARG A 582 -29.89 -2.90 10.41
N TRP A 583 -28.90 -2.97 11.30
CA TRP A 583 -27.89 -4.04 11.35
C TRP A 583 -27.84 -4.71 12.74
N PRO A 584 -28.94 -5.34 13.21
CA PRO A 584 -28.98 -5.95 14.54
C PRO A 584 -28.04 -7.17 14.67
N GLN A 585 -27.57 -7.74 13.57
CA GLN A 585 -26.76 -8.95 13.55
C GLN A 585 -25.36 -8.71 14.14
N THR A 586 -24.87 -9.71 14.86
CA THR A 586 -23.46 -9.81 15.25
C THR A 586 -22.80 -10.92 14.45
N LEU A 587 -21.56 -10.69 14.03
CA LEU A 587 -20.74 -11.68 13.33
C LEU A 587 -19.63 -12.16 14.26
N THR A 588 -19.27 -13.44 14.14
CA THR A 588 -18.18 -14.02 14.93
C THR A 588 -17.06 -14.49 14.03
N THR A 589 -15.84 -14.31 14.53
CA THR A 589 -14.61 -14.76 13.88
C THR A 589 -13.64 -15.27 14.95
N LYS A 590 -12.54 -15.89 14.53
CA LYS A 590 -11.51 -16.38 15.44
C LYS A 590 -10.22 -15.63 15.17
N LEU A 591 -9.61 -15.10 16.23
CA LEU A 591 -8.24 -14.60 16.13
C LEU A 591 -7.27 -15.76 15.88
N ASP A 592 -6.29 -15.52 15.02
CA ASP A 592 -5.13 -16.39 14.86
C ASP A 592 -4.01 -15.87 15.75
N ARG A 593 -3.58 -16.66 16.72
CA ARG A 593 -2.64 -16.23 17.77
C ARG A 593 -1.21 -16.48 17.33
N GLY A 594 -0.39 -15.43 17.36
CA GLY A 594 1.02 -15.52 17.03
C GLY A 594 1.82 -16.32 18.06
N LYS A 595 2.95 -16.87 17.61
CA LYS A 595 3.93 -17.52 18.48
C LYS A 595 4.72 -16.47 19.27
N ASP A 596 5.07 -16.81 20.51
CA ASP A 596 5.80 -15.93 21.44
C ASP A 596 7.29 -16.29 21.48
N ASP A 597 7.90 -16.57 20.32
CA ASP A 597 9.30 -17.00 20.19
C ASP A 597 10.29 -15.83 20.22
N GLY A 598 9.94 -14.68 19.66
CA GLY A 598 10.74 -13.43 19.63
C GLY A 598 10.31 -12.35 20.64
N PRO A 599 10.89 -11.13 20.55
CA PRO A 599 10.50 -9.96 21.37
C PRO A 599 9.05 -9.54 21.18
N PHE A 600 8.47 -9.87 20.03
CA PHE A 600 7.10 -9.56 19.67
C PHE A 600 6.39 -10.81 19.15
N ALA A 601 5.09 -10.89 19.41
CA ALA A 601 4.18 -11.84 18.80
C ALA A 601 3.06 -11.08 18.07
N VAL A 602 2.63 -11.60 16.92
CA VAL A 602 1.59 -10.97 16.09
C VAL A 602 0.36 -11.85 16.06
N ASP A 603 -0.76 -11.34 16.56
CA ASP A 603 -2.06 -11.97 16.39
C ASP A 603 -2.77 -11.35 15.18
N THR A 604 -3.38 -12.17 14.34
CA THR A 604 -4.27 -11.72 13.26
C THR A 604 -5.71 -11.76 13.75
N LEU A 605 -6.35 -10.60 13.84
CA LEU A 605 -7.75 -10.49 14.23
C LEU A 605 -8.59 -10.68 12.98
N ALA A 606 -9.01 -11.93 12.73
CA ALA A 606 -9.73 -12.27 11.51
C ALA A 606 -10.96 -11.39 11.34
N VAL A 607 -11.10 -10.82 10.14
CA VAL A 607 -12.25 -9.99 9.77
C VAL A 607 -13.36 -10.86 9.18
N PRO A 608 -14.64 -10.47 9.29
CA PRO A 608 -15.77 -11.15 8.64
C PRO A 608 -15.78 -11.01 7.10
N GLU A 609 -14.81 -11.63 6.41
CA GLU A 609 -14.68 -11.55 4.95
C GLU A 609 -15.96 -11.94 4.21
N LYS A 610 -16.68 -12.94 4.73
CA LYS A 610 -18.04 -13.28 4.31
C LYS A 610 -19.01 -12.68 5.32
N ASN A 611 -19.80 -11.73 4.86
CA ASN A 611 -20.82 -11.07 5.67
C ASN A 611 -22.10 -10.83 4.86
N PRO A 612 -23.26 -10.65 5.53
CA PRO A 612 -24.56 -10.49 4.87
C PRO A 612 -24.67 -9.27 3.94
N TRP A 613 -23.78 -8.30 4.11
CA TRP A 613 -23.85 -7.00 3.43
C TRP A 613 -22.83 -6.87 2.29
N ALA A 614 -22.08 -7.93 1.99
CA ALA A 614 -20.94 -7.88 1.07
C ALA A 614 -19.96 -6.73 1.36
N ALA A 615 -19.87 -6.31 2.63
CA ALA A 615 -19.01 -5.23 3.08
C ALA A 615 -17.54 -5.64 2.94
N GLN A 616 -16.73 -4.71 2.45
CA GLN A 616 -15.29 -4.91 2.32
C GLN A 616 -14.56 -4.43 3.58
N PHE A 617 -13.63 -5.23 4.08
CA PHE A 617 -12.85 -4.93 5.29
C PHE A 617 -11.51 -4.27 4.96
N ARG A 618 -11.56 -3.16 4.22
CA ARG A 618 -10.40 -2.28 3.99
C ARG A 618 -10.31 -1.27 5.13
N LEU A 619 -9.79 -1.72 6.27
CA LEU A 619 -9.77 -0.94 7.51
C LEU A 619 -8.77 0.21 7.44
N THR A 620 -9.13 1.36 7.99
CA THR A 620 -8.37 2.61 7.81
C THR A 620 -8.24 3.49 9.03
N GLY A 621 -8.93 3.16 10.12
CA GLY A 621 -8.86 3.86 11.38
C GLY A 621 -9.39 2.96 12.49
N LEU A 622 -8.81 3.08 13.68
CA LEU A 622 -9.27 2.38 14.88
C LEU A 622 -9.00 3.23 16.12
N ASP A 623 -9.83 3.08 17.14
CA ASP A 623 -9.58 3.58 18.50
C ASP A 623 -10.34 2.73 19.53
N PHE A 624 -10.00 2.87 20.81
CA PHE A 624 -10.58 2.08 21.89
C PHE A 624 -11.65 2.83 22.66
N LEU A 625 -12.70 2.11 23.08
CA LEU A 625 -13.59 2.63 24.10
C LEU A 625 -12.81 2.73 25.43
N PRO A 626 -12.92 3.83 26.20
CA PRO A 626 -12.05 4.09 27.35
C PRO A 626 -12.01 2.94 28.36
N GLY A 627 -10.81 2.55 28.79
CA GLY A 627 -10.61 1.52 29.81
C GLY A 627 -11.08 0.11 29.42
N SER A 628 -11.46 -0.11 28.16
CA SER A 628 -12.01 -1.37 27.69
C SER A 628 -11.04 -2.15 26.78
N LYS A 629 -11.37 -3.42 26.54
CA LYS A 629 -10.78 -4.23 25.48
C LYS A 629 -11.78 -4.38 24.33
N GLU A 630 -12.42 -3.28 23.98
CA GLU A 630 -13.27 -3.13 22.82
C GLU A 630 -12.75 -1.99 21.95
N LEU A 631 -12.75 -2.22 20.64
CA LEU A 631 -12.32 -1.21 19.67
C LEU A 631 -13.44 -0.88 18.69
N VAL A 632 -13.37 0.31 18.13
CA VAL A 632 -14.17 0.73 16.99
C VAL A 632 -13.23 0.92 15.81
N ALA A 633 -13.57 0.40 14.63
CA ALA A 633 -12.78 0.54 13.43
C ALA A 633 -13.63 1.00 12.24
N CYS A 634 -13.08 1.89 11.41
CA CYS A 634 -13.71 2.33 10.17
C CYS A 634 -13.06 1.69 8.93
N THR A 635 -13.83 1.54 7.86
CA THR A 635 -13.35 1.09 6.56
C THR A 635 -13.33 2.25 5.56
N TRP A 636 -12.46 2.15 4.56
CA TRP A 636 -12.42 3.08 3.43
C TRP A 636 -13.73 3.06 2.61
N ASP A 637 -14.47 1.96 2.69
CA ASP A 637 -15.75 1.76 2.02
C ASP A 637 -16.93 2.49 2.69
N GLY A 638 -16.72 3.10 3.86
CA GLY A 638 -17.73 3.91 4.53
C GLY A 638 -18.40 3.27 5.76
N ASP A 639 -17.93 2.09 6.18
CA ASP A 639 -18.48 1.38 7.34
C ASP A 639 -17.74 1.71 8.63
N VAL A 640 -18.44 1.56 9.75
CA VAL A 640 -17.85 1.57 11.08
C VAL A 640 -18.34 0.34 11.85
N TRP A 641 -17.41 -0.32 12.53
CA TRP A 641 -17.62 -1.59 13.23
C TRP A 641 -17.15 -1.49 14.67
N ARG A 642 -17.96 -1.98 15.60
CA ARG A 642 -17.55 -2.27 16.98
C ARG A 642 -17.06 -3.71 17.08
N VAL A 643 -15.94 -3.91 17.76
CA VAL A 643 -15.28 -5.21 17.91
C VAL A 643 -15.02 -5.47 19.39
N SER A 644 -15.53 -6.60 19.88
CA SER A 644 -15.35 -7.05 21.27
C SER A 644 -14.79 -8.48 21.33
N GLY A 645 -14.40 -8.89 22.54
CA GLY A 645 -13.80 -10.21 22.78
C GLY A 645 -12.29 -10.27 22.54
N LEU A 646 -11.59 -9.13 22.55
CA LEU A 646 -10.14 -9.05 22.30
C LEU A 646 -9.29 -9.84 23.31
N ASP A 647 -9.83 -10.18 24.47
CA ASP A 647 -9.18 -10.92 25.55
C ASP A 647 -9.81 -12.28 25.85
N ARG A 648 -10.79 -12.72 25.06
CA ARG A 648 -11.38 -14.05 25.25
C ARG A 648 -10.33 -15.13 25.02
N ALA A 649 -10.22 -16.05 25.97
CA ALA A 649 -9.22 -17.12 25.93
C ALA A 649 -9.38 -18.06 24.71
N ASP A 650 -10.62 -18.24 24.25
CA ASP A 650 -10.95 -19.07 23.07
C ASP A 650 -10.73 -18.34 21.73
N GLY A 651 -10.29 -17.09 21.79
CA GLY A 651 -10.00 -16.24 20.64
C GLY A 651 -11.22 -15.77 19.85
N THR A 652 -12.44 -15.89 20.38
CA THR A 652 -13.65 -15.44 19.67
C THR A 652 -13.77 -13.92 19.64
N LEU A 653 -13.79 -13.35 18.44
CA LEU A 653 -14.10 -11.94 18.20
C LEU A 653 -15.56 -11.78 17.81
N THR A 654 -16.22 -10.73 18.32
CA THR A 654 -17.59 -10.37 17.97
C THR A 654 -17.59 -9.00 17.28
N TRP A 655 -18.19 -8.94 16.10
CA TRP A 655 -18.26 -7.76 15.24
C TRP A 655 -19.71 -7.30 15.12
N ARG A 656 -19.95 -5.99 15.29
CA ARG A 656 -21.24 -5.34 15.03
C ARG A 656 -21.03 -4.13 14.13
N ARG A 657 -21.79 -4.03 13.04
CA ARG A 657 -21.81 -2.85 12.18
C ARG A 657 -22.61 -1.76 12.88
N ILE A 658 -22.06 -0.55 13.00
CA ILE A 658 -22.70 0.55 13.74
C ILE A 658 -23.01 1.76 12.86
N ALA A 659 -22.35 1.89 11.71
CA ALA A 659 -22.62 2.91 10.70
C ALA A 659 -22.16 2.43 9.31
N SER A 660 -22.70 3.04 8.26
CA SER A 660 -22.37 2.77 6.86
C SER A 660 -22.63 3.99 5.98
N GLY A 661 -22.06 4.02 4.78
CA GLY A 661 -22.35 5.03 3.75
C GLY A 661 -21.57 6.34 3.93
N LEU A 662 -20.56 6.35 4.79
CA LEU A 662 -19.67 7.49 5.03
C LEU A 662 -18.67 7.68 3.87
N PHE A 663 -18.21 8.92 3.66
CA PHE A 663 -17.33 9.23 2.53
C PHE A 663 -15.86 8.95 2.85
N GLN A 664 -15.37 7.78 2.41
CA GLN A 664 -13.97 7.37 2.50
C GLN A 664 -13.30 7.66 3.86
N PRO A 665 -13.83 7.12 4.98
CA PRO A 665 -13.20 7.26 6.29
C PRO A 665 -11.72 6.85 6.27
N LEU A 666 -10.84 7.70 6.78
CA LEU A 666 -9.39 7.49 6.84
C LEU A 666 -8.79 7.92 8.21
N GLY A 667 -9.67 8.13 9.19
CA GLY A 667 -9.37 8.49 10.56
C GLY A 667 -10.53 8.19 11.49
N LEU A 668 -10.22 7.75 12.71
CA LEU A 668 -11.18 7.52 13.77
C LEU A 668 -10.55 7.93 15.10
N LYS A 669 -11.31 8.67 15.92
CA LYS A 669 -10.88 9.08 17.26
C LYS A 669 -12.06 8.96 18.22
N ILE A 670 -11.83 8.37 19.39
CA ILE A 670 -12.80 8.35 20.48
C ILE A 670 -12.36 9.38 21.53
N VAL A 671 -13.29 10.26 21.93
CA VAL A 671 -13.08 11.28 22.97
C VAL A 671 -14.20 11.12 24.01
N GLY A 672 -13.81 10.69 25.22
CA GLY A 672 -14.78 10.15 26.18
C GLY A 672 -15.45 8.92 25.57
N GLU A 673 -16.78 8.94 25.44
CA GLU A 673 -17.55 7.88 24.78
C GLU A 673 -17.99 8.26 23.35
N THR A 674 -17.64 9.46 22.89
CA THR A 674 -18.08 9.95 21.58
C THR A 674 -17.14 9.46 20.48
N ILE A 675 -17.72 8.86 19.44
CA ILE A 675 -17.00 8.36 18.26
C ILE A 675 -16.97 9.44 17.18
N PHE A 676 -15.78 9.93 16.86
CA PHE A 676 -15.52 10.84 15.75
C PHE A 676 -14.88 10.08 14.59
N VAL A 677 -15.40 10.30 13.38
CA VAL A 677 -14.91 9.68 12.15
C VAL A 677 -14.46 10.77 11.18
N GLY A 678 -13.18 10.76 10.82
CA GLY A 678 -12.60 11.64 9.80
C GLY A 678 -12.91 11.11 8.41
N CYS A 679 -13.88 11.72 7.77
CA CYS A 679 -14.30 11.44 6.39
C CYS A 679 -13.69 12.48 5.44
N ARG A 680 -13.79 12.27 4.13
CA ARG A 680 -13.26 13.21 3.14
C ARG A 680 -14.02 14.55 3.09
N ASP A 681 -15.30 14.53 3.44
CA ASP A 681 -16.26 15.64 3.41
C ASP A 681 -16.44 16.36 4.76
N GLN A 682 -16.26 15.63 5.86
CA GLN A 682 -16.55 16.11 7.21
C GLN A 682 -15.85 15.30 8.31
N ILE A 683 -15.82 15.86 9.52
CA ILE A 683 -15.72 15.07 10.75
C ILE A 683 -17.15 14.75 11.19
N ALA A 684 -17.49 13.48 11.21
CA ALA A 684 -18.80 12.99 11.63
C ALA A 684 -18.77 12.50 13.08
N ILE A 685 -19.84 12.74 13.83
CA ILE A 685 -20.10 12.09 15.12
C ILE A 685 -21.19 11.03 14.92
N LEU A 686 -20.94 9.83 15.43
CA LEU A 686 -21.92 8.75 15.41
C LEU A 686 -22.76 8.80 16.68
N ARG A 687 -24.06 9.13 16.55
CA ARG A 687 -25.00 9.19 17.67
C ARG A 687 -25.95 8.01 17.64
N ASP A 688 -25.77 7.09 18.58
CA ASP A 688 -26.78 6.12 19.00
C ASP A 688 -27.70 6.83 20.01
N ARG A 689 -28.96 7.05 19.64
CA ARG A 689 -29.92 7.84 20.43
C ARG A 689 -30.94 6.99 21.17
N ASN A 690 -31.05 5.71 20.84
CA ASN A 690 -31.97 4.75 21.46
C ASN A 690 -31.24 3.65 22.26
N GLY A 691 -29.91 3.58 22.19
CA GLY A 691 -29.07 2.62 22.88
C GLY A 691 -29.09 1.22 22.24
N ASP A 692 -29.48 1.09 20.96
CA ASP A 692 -29.56 -0.19 20.27
C ASP A 692 -28.22 -0.65 19.67
N GLY A 693 -27.16 0.14 19.86
CA GLY A 693 -25.81 -0.16 19.39
C GLY A 693 -25.59 0.17 17.91
N GLU A 694 -26.41 1.02 17.31
CA GLU A 694 -26.28 1.56 15.96
C GLU A 694 -26.44 3.09 15.95
N ALA A 695 -25.78 3.78 15.01
CA ALA A 695 -25.98 5.22 14.85
C ALA A 695 -27.27 5.52 14.07
N ASP A 696 -28.18 6.29 14.68
CA ASP A 696 -29.39 6.81 14.05
C ASP A 696 -29.22 8.24 13.55
N PHE A 697 -28.21 8.95 14.05
CA PHE A 697 -27.87 10.28 13.61
C PHE A 697 -26.37 10.38 13.34
N ILE A 698 -26.03 10.64 12.09
CA ILE A 698 -24.69 11.01 11.66
C ILE A 698 -24.61 12.53 11.76
N GLU A 699 -24.12 13.01 12.89
CA GLU A 699 -24.02 14.45 13.18
C GLU A 699 -22.77 15.03 12.48
N CYS A 700 -22.94 16.16 11.80
CA CYS A 700 -21.84 16.89 11.21
C CYS A 700 -21.17 17.77 12.27
N PHE A 701 -20.00 17.36 12.77
CA PHE A 701 -19.22 18.15 13.72
C PHE A 701 -18.49 19.31 13.02
N ASN A 702 -17.87 19.02 11.87
CA ASN A 702 -17.21 20.02 11.03
C ASN A 702 -17.31 19.61 9.55
N SER A 703 -17.68 20.54 8.66
CA SER A 703 -17.78 20.31 7.21
C SER A 703 -16.89 21.26 6.38
N ASP A 704 -15.87 21.88 6.96
CA ASP A 704 -15.01 22.86 6.26
C ASP A 704 -14.10 22.22 5.19
N HIS A 705 -14.14 20.90 5.01
CA HIS A 705 -13.28 20.18 4.09
C HIS A 705 -13.49 20.70 2.67
N GLN A 706 -12.45 21.08 1.95
CA GLN A 706 -12.57 21.59 0.56
C GLN A 706 -12.40 20.45 -0.45
N VAL A 707 -13.48 19.82 -0.91
CA VAL A 707 -13.40 18.61 -1.77
C VAL A 707 -13.47 19.00 -3.25
N THR A 708 -12.61 18.38 -4.07
CA THR A 708 -12.64 18.47 -5.54
C THR A 708 -12.95 17.11 -6.17
N GLU A 709 -13.06 17.05 -7.50
CA GLU A 709 -13.24 15.80 -8.25
C GLU A 709 -11.96 14.95 -8.31
N HIS A 710 -10.84 15.50 -7.85
CA HIS A 710 -9.56 14.79 -7.91
C HIS A 710 -9.57 13.57 -6.99
N PHE A 711 -9.13 12.42 -7.46
CA PHE A 711 -9.22 11.17 -6.68
C PHE A 711 -8.22 11.07 -5.52
N HIS A 712 -7.10 11.80 -5.58
CA HIS A 712 -5.94 11.62 -4.71
C HIS A 712 -5.70 12.82 -3.79
N GLU A 713 -6.73 13.26 -3.07
CA GLU A 713 -6.73 14.38 -2.11
C GLU A 713 -7.24 13.95 -0.72
N PHE A 714 -6.80 12.78 -0.27
CA PHE A 714 -7.26 12.13 0.95
C PHE A 714 -7.16 13.01 2.21
N ALA A 715 -8.15 12.91 3.10
CA ALA A 715 -8.11 13.41 4.47
C ALA A 715 -7.63 12.29 5.40
N MET A 716 -6.35 12.32 5.78
CA MET A 716 -5.63 11.23 6.43
C MET A 716 -5.49 11.45 7.94
N GLY A 717 -5.94 10.46 8.71
CA GLY A 717 -5.85 10.43 10.17
C GLY A 717 -7.07 11.04 10.84
N LEU A 718 -7.09 10.96 12.18
CA LEU A 718 -7.78 11.89 13.05
C LEU A 718 -7.13 11.77 14.43
N GLN A 719 -6.59 12.88 14.94
CA GLN A 719 -6.01 12.97 16.28
C GLN A 719 -6.64 14.12 17.06
N THR A 720 -6.45 14.10 18.38
CA THR A 720 -6.84 15.22 19.24
C THR A 720 -5.72 15.56 20.21
N ASP A 721 -5.63 16.83 20.61
CA ASP A 721 -4.74 17.29 21.67
C ASP A 721 -5.47 17.33 23.03
N ALA A 722 -4.74 17.70 24.08
CA ALA A 722 -5.31 17.86 25.41
C ALA A 722 -6.29 19.07 25.52
N ALA A 723 -6.28 20.00 24.57
CA ALA A 723 -7.22 21.12 24.50
C ALA A 723 -8.55 20.76 23.79
N GLY A 724 -8.64 19.55 23.23
CA GLY A 724 -9.80 19.03 22.52
C GLY A 724 -9.88 19.43 21.06
N ASN A 725 -8.84 20.04 20.48
CA ASN A 725 -8.80 20.33 19.04
C ASN A 725 -8.59 19.02 18.26
N PHE A 726 -9.01 19.00 17.00
CA PHE A 726 -8.84 17.84 16.11
C PHE A 726 -7.84 18.14 15.00
N TYR A 727 -7.08 17.13 14.59
CA TYR A 727 -6.03 17.26 13.59
C TYR A 727 -6.10 16.15 12.56
N TYR A 728 -5.95 16.52 11.29
CA TYR A 728 -5.79 15.60 10.17
C TYR A 728 -4.93 16.24 9.08
N ALA A 729 -4.31 15.42 8.25
CA ALA A 729 -3.52 15.88 7.12
C ALA A 729 -4.30 15.70 5.82
N LYS A 730 -4.17 16.63 4.88
CA LYS A 730 -4.83 16.55 3.59
C LYS A 730 -3.83 16.52 2.44
N ALA A 731 -3.97 15.51 1.58
CA ALA A 731 -3.08 15.35 0.44
C ALA A 731 -3.24 16.45 -0.60
N ALA A 732 -2.14 16.76 -1.29
CA ALA A 732 -2.17 17.54 -2.51
C ALA A 732 -2.65 16.67 -3.67
N ARG A 733 -2.99 17.29 -4.80
CA ARG A 733 -3.39 16.56 -5.99
C ARG A 733 -2.22 15.79 -6.58
N HIS A 734 -2.38 14.47 -6.73
CA HIS A 734 -1.41 13.67 -7.48
C HIS A 734 -1.20 14.19 -8.91
N GLY A 735 0.06 14.54 -9.23
CA GLY A 735 0.47 14.90 -10.59
C GLY A 735 -0.11 16.22 -11.11
N LYS A 736 -0.78 17.02 -10.27
CA LYS A 736 -1.44 18.26 -10.64
C LYS A 736 -1.17 19.34 -9.60
N THR A 737 -1.21 20.60 -10.02
CA THR A 737 -1.15 21.74 -9.11
C THR A 737 -2.44 21.83 -8.28
N ALA A 738 -2.29 22.29 -7.04
CA ALA A 738 -3.40 22.56 -6.15
C ALA A 738 -4.41 23.55 -6.75
N VAL A 739 -5.70 23.31 -6.48
CA VAL A 739 -6.81 24.22 -6.82
C VAL A 739 -7.37 24.92 -5.58
N VAL A 740 -7.56 24.18 -4.47
CA VAL A 740 -8.08 24.72 -3.19
C VAL A 740 -7.00 24.82 -2.10
N PRO A 741 -7.11 25.75 -1.13
CA PRO A 741 -6.21 25.98 0.00
C PRO A 741 -5.79 24.74 0.79
N GLN A 742 -6.68 23.78 1.01
CA GLN A 742 -6.37 22.61 1.83
C GLN A 742 -5.56 21.52 1.10
N HIS A 743 -5.12 21.72 -0.15
CA HIS A 743 -4.29 20.73 -0.84
C HIS A 743 -2.85 20.73 -0.31
N GLY A 744 -2.45 19.63 0.35
CA GLY A 744 -1.09 19.43 0.83
C GLY A 744 -0.82 20.15 2.14
N THR A 745 -1.73 19.98 3.12
CA THR A 745 -1.74 20.74 4.36
C THR A 745 -1.92 19.87 5.61
N LEU A 746 -1.42 20.35 6.75
CA LEU A 746 -1.86 19.92 8.08
C LEU A 746 -2.96 20.86 8.56
N LEU A 747 -4.07 20.30 9.03
CA LEU A 747 -5.27 21.04 9.42
C LEU A 747 -5.56 20.86 10.91
N GLN A 748 -6.01 21.94 11.55
CA GLN A 748 -6.54 21.95 12.91
C GLN A 748 -8.00 22.36 12.86
N VAL A 749 -8.88 21.57 13.46
CA VAL A 749 -10.28 21.91 13.71
C VAL A 749 -10.44 22.28 15.18
N SER A 750 -11.11 23.40 15.45
CA SER A 750 -11.36 23.86 16.82
C SER A 750 -12.15 22.81 17.62
N LYS A 751 -11.98 22.81 18.95
CA LYS A 751 -12.66 21.87 19.86
C LYS A 751 -14.19 21.83 19.76
N ASP A 752 -14.81 22.87 19.24
CA ASP A 752 -16.25 23.01 19.02
C ASP A 752 -16.68 22.72 17.57
N GLY A 753 -15.72 22.38 16.70
CA GLY A 753 -15.96 22.08 15.29
C GLY A 753 -16.26 23.30 14.42
N ALA A 754 -16.22 24.51 14.98
CA ALA A 754 -16.69 25.72 14.31
C ALA A 754 -15.74 26.27 13.24
N LYS A 755 -14.44 25.94 13.31
CA LYS A 755 -13.43 26.50 12.40
C LYS A 755 -12.31 25.51 12.13
N THR A 756 -11.82 25.53 10.88
CA THR A 756 -10.60 24.84 10.46
C THR A 756 -9.50 25.84 10.09
N ASP A 757 -8.31 25.65 10.66
CA ASP A 757 -7.09 26.42 10.37
C ASP A 757 -6.04 25.53 9.67
N ILE A 758 -5.30 26.12 8.72
CA ILE A 758 -4.14 25.48 8.09
C ILE A 758 -2.90 25.79 8.93
N LEU A 759 -2.28 24.75 9.49
CA LEU A 759 -1.09 24.89 10.32
C LEU A 759 0.22 24.87 9.53
N ALA A 760 0.26 24.10 8.44
CA ALA A 760 1.44 23.96 7.59
C ALA A 760 1.04 23.56 6.16
N THR A 761 1.88 23.93 5.19
CA THR A 761 1.67 23.65 3.75
C THR A 761 2.86 22.92 3.12
N GLY A 762 2.73 22.53 1.86
CA GLY A 762 3.84 21.95 1.10
C GLY A 762 4.02 20.45 1.29
N PHE A 763 3.00 19.74 1.78
CA PHE A 763 2.97 18.29 1.75
C PHE A 763 2.48 17.78 0.39
N ARG A 764 2.88 16.56 0.01
CA ARG A 764 2.38 15.90 -1.21
C ARG A 764 1.23 14.95 -0.91
N ALA A 765 1.47 13.95 -0.08
CA ALA A 765 0.52 12.91 0.27
C ALA A 765 0.78 12.44 1.72
N PRO A 766 0.62 13.32 2.72
CA PRO A 766 0.89 12.96 4.10
C PRO A 766 -0.08 11.87 4.57
N ASN A 767 0.44 10.82 5.22
CA ASN A 767 -0.36 9.64 5.56
C ASN A 767 -0.50 9.44 7.08
N GLY A 768 -1.16 10.40 7.73
CA GLY A 768 -1.45 10.37 9.15
C GLY A 768 -0.77 11.50 9.90
N VAL A 769 -1.19 11.69 11.14
CA VAL A 769 -0.72 12.75 12.03
C VAL A 769 -0.38 12.12 13.36
N CYS A 770 0.77 12.46 13.92
CA CYS A 770 1.14 12.17 15.30
C CYS A 770 1.21 13.49 16.05
N VAL A 771 0.34 13.67 17.06
CA VAL A 771 0.37 14.86 17.92
C VAL A 771 1.31 14.58 19.08
N ASN A 772 2.31 15.44 19.27
CA ASN A 772 3.29 15.29 20.34
C ASN A 772 2.82 16.00 21.62
N PRO A 773 3.27 15.54 22.81
CA PRO A 773 2.95 16.20 24.08
C PRO A 773 3.39 17.67 24.17
N ASP A 774 4.41 18.06 23.41
CA ASP A 774 4.93 19.44 23.37
C ASP A 774 4.18 20.36 22.38
N GLY A 775 3.09 19.87 21.77
CA GLY A 775 2.29 20.60 20.79
C GLY A 775 2.87 20.64 19.38
N THR A 776 3.99 19.93 19.13
CA THR A 776 4.52 19.70 17.77
C THR A 776 3.86 18.47 17.14
N PHE A 777 4.19 18.19 15.87
CA PHE A 777 3.61 17.06 15.15
C PHE A 777 4.68 16.28 14.39
N PHE A 778 4.45 14.97 14.23
CA PHE A 778 5.11 14.18 13.19
C PHE A 778 4.14 13.79 12.08
N LEU A 779 4.57 13.98 10.83
CA LEU A 779 3.82 13.59 9.64
C LEU A 779 4.75 12.86 8.67
N THR A 780 4.33 11.70 8.18
CA THR A 780 4.97 11.13 6.99
C THR A 780 4.53 11.87 5.75
N ASP A 781 5.34 11.83 4.69
CA ASP A 781 4.97 12.29 3.35
C ASP A 781 5.64 11.45 2.27
N GLN A 782 4.99 11.29 1.12
CA GLN A 782 5.40 10.33 0.09
C GLN A 782 6.17 10.95 -1.06
N GLU A 783 7.14 10.20 -1.59
CA GLU A 783 7.95 10.50 -2.76
C GLU A 783 7.09 10.83 -3.99
N GLY A 784 7.43 11.93 -4.66
CA GLY A 784 6.97 12.20 -6.02
C GLY A 784 7.49 13.54 -6.50
N PHE A 785 6.66 14.27 -7.23
CA PHE A 785 6.98 15.61 -7.71
C PHE A 785 7.37 16.52 -6.53
N TRP A 786 8.54 17.15 -6.62
CA TRP A 786 9.14 18.03 -5.59
C TRP A 786 9.50 17.37 -4.25
N VAL A 787 9.19 16.08 -4.08
CA VAL A 787 9.47 15.31 -2.85
C VAL A 787 10.43 14.17 -3.23
N PRO A 788 11.76 14.35 -3.09
CA PRO A 788 12.80 13.44 -3.59
C PRO A 788 12.63 11.98 -3.21
N LYS A 789 12.22 11.73 -1.98
CA LYS A 789 11.98 10.43 -1.34
C LYS A 789 10.89 10.57 -0.29
N ASN A 790 10.40 9.45 0.24
CA ASN A 790 9.49 9.48 1.39
C ASN A 790 10.21 10.19 2.56
N ARG A 791 9.48 10.81 3.47
CA ARG A 791 10.07 11.59 4.55
C ARG A 791 9.22 11.56 5.82
N ILE A 792 9.87 11.67 6.98
CA ILE A 792 9.21 12.00 8.25
C ILE A 792 9.47 13.48 8.55
N ASN A 793 8.41 14.24 8.71
CA ASN A 793 8.44 15.67 9.00
C ASN A 793 8.21 15.92 10.47
N TRP A 794 8.99 16.82 11.05
CA TRP A 794 8.69 17.43 12.33
C TRP A 794 8.08 18.81 12.09
N VAL A 795 6.81 18.98 12.45
CA VAL A 795 6.07 20.23 12.25
C VAL A 795 5.94 20.96 13.57
N ARG A 796 6.33 22.23 13.59
CA ARG A 796 6.30 23.07 14.78
C ARG A 796 5.37 24.25 14.56
N PRO A 797 4.86 24.88 15.63
CA PRO A 797 4.23 26.19 15.52
C PRO A 797 5.13 27.16 14.74
N GLY A 798 4.61 27.73 13.66
CA GLY A 798 5.34 28.65 12.78
C GLY A 798 6.02 28.01 11.55
N SER A 799 6.16 26.68 11.48
CA SER A 799 6.60 26.01 10.25
C SER A 799 5.64 26.30 9.11
N ARG A 800 6.14 26.68 7.92
CA ARG A 800 5.26 27.10 6.82
C ARG A 800 5.24 26.17 5.61
N PHE A 801 6.36 25.55 5.24
CA PHE A 801 6.48 24.83 3.95
C PHE A 801 7.36 23.58 4.00
N PHE A 802 6.83 22.45 3.51
CA PHE A 802 7.48 21.13 3.53
C PHE A 802 7.90 20.58 2.16
N GLY A 803 8.06 21.45 1.15
CA GLY A 803 8.82 21.15 -0.07
C GLY A 803 8.03 20.95 -1.36
N ASN A 804 6.76 20.52 -1.28
CA ASN A 804 5.94 20.28 -2.48
C ASN A 804 5.39 21.58 -3.09
N LEU A 805 6.03 22.07 -4.15
CA LEU A 805 5.62 23.28 -4.87
C LEU A 805 4.32 23.13 -5.69
N TRP A 806 3.78 21.90 -5.82
CA TRP A 806 2.46 21.69 -6.43
C TRP A 806 1.33 21.65 -5.40
N GLY A 807 1.64 21.71 -4.09
CA GLY A 807 0.66 21.97 -3.05
C GLY A 807 0.11 23.40 -3.11
N TYR A 808 -0.88 23.70 -2.27
CA TYR A 808 -1.37 25.07 -2.17
C TYR A 808 -0.41 25.89 -1.31
N THR A 809 0.45 26.66 -1.97
CA THR A 809 1.47 27.49 -1.34
C THR A 809 1.73 28.73 -2.19
N ASP A 810 2.27 29.76 -1.57
CA ASP A 810 2.82 30.96 -2.21
C ASP A 810 4.35 30.88 -2.39
N VAL A 811 4.97 29.80 -1.87
CA VAL A 811 6.41 29.56 -2.06
C VAL A 811 6.67 29.18 -3.52
N VAL A 812 7.58 29.90 -4.16
CA VAL A 812 8.06 29.63 -5.53
C VAL A 812 9.53 29.26 -5.60
N ASP A 813 10.26 29.42 -4.49
CA ASP A 813 11.68 29.11 -4.42
C ASP A 813 11.91 27.59 -4.48
N LYS A 814 12.72 27.20 -5.47
CA LYS A 814 13.08 25.82 -5.76
C LYS A 814 14.28 25.35 -4.94
N ALA A 815 15.00 26.26 -4.29
CA ALA A 815 16.14 25.95 -3.44
C ALA A 815 15.72 25.10 -2.25
N ASP A 816 16.61 24.20 -1.81
CA ASP A 816 16.34 23.35 -0.66
C ASP A 816 16.20 24.12 0.65
N ALA A 817 16.84 25.27 0.78
CA ALA A 817 16.71 26.15 1.94
C ALA A 817 15.29 26.73 2.10
N ALA A 818 14.44 26.65 1.07
CA ALA A 818 13.07 27.15 1.13
C ALA A 818 12.09 26.21 1.85
N GLN A 819 12.49 24.96 2.15
CA GLN A 819 11.66 23.99 2.86
C GLN A 819 12.24 23.66 4.24
N GLU A 820 11.37 23.23 5.15
CA GLU A 820 11.80 22.59 6.39
C GLU A 820 12.52 21.26 6.09
N GLU A 821 13.63 21.00 6.78
CA GLU A 821 14.31 19.71 6.72
C GLU A 821 13.44 18.64 7.42
N PRO A 822 13.23 17.47 6.81
CA PRO A 822 12.55 16.37 7.50
C PRO A 822 13.48 15.75 8.54
N LEU A 823 12.93 15.12 9.58
CA LEU A 823 13.69 14.27 10.50
C LEU A 823 14.55 13.27 9.73
N CYS A 824 13.98 12.60 8.73
CA CYS A 824 14.74 11.77 7.81
C CYS A 824 14.06 11.62 6.45
N TRP A 825 14.89 11.35 5.44
CA TRP A 825 14.48 10.84 4.14
C TRP A 825 14.53 9.31 4.14
N ILE A 826 13.56 8.70 3.47
CA ILE A 826 13.33 7.25 3.46
C ILE A 826 13.19 6.80 2.01
N THR A 827 14.09 5.94 1.58
CA THR A 827 14.00 5.41 0.22
C THR A 827 12.87 4.40 0.08
N ASN A 828 12.26 4.36 -1.11
CA ASN A 828 11.14 3.45 -1.41
C ASN A 828 11.52 1.97 -1.30
N ARG A 829 12.82 1.66 -1.41
CA ARG A 829 13.36 0.32 -1.20
C ARG A 829 13.22 -0.11 0.26
N PHE A 830 13.46 0.81 1.19
CA PHE A 830 13.37 0.56 2.61
C PHE A 830 11.91 0.59 3.08
N ASP A 831 11.18 1.64 2.73
CA ASP A 831 9.73 1.73 2.91
C ASP A 831 9.10 2.48 1.73
N ARG A 832 8.19 1.80 1.01
CA ARG A 832 7.55 2.34 -0.20
C ARG A 832 6.54 3.44 0.11
N SER A 833 5.89 3.38 1.27
CA SER A 833 4.86 4.35 1.67
C SER A 833 4.68 4.31 3.20
N PRO A 834 5.47 5.12 3.93
CA PRO A 834 5.27 5.35 5.35
C PRO A 834 3.83 5.78 5.70
N GLY A 835 3.35 5.38 6.87
CA GLY A 835 2.01 5.63 7.40
C GLY A 835 2.02 6.55 8.61
N GLU A 836 1.09 6.35 9.53
CA GLU A 836 1.01 7.18 10.74
C GLU A 836 2.16 6.84 11.71
N LEU A 837 2.66 7.84 12.45
CA LEU A 837 3.57 7.60 13.57
C LEU A 837 2.80 7.50 14.88
N VAL A 838 3.28 6.64 15.79
CA VAL A 838 2.68 6.42 17.11
C VAL A 838 3.76 6.32 18.17
N TRP A 839 3.54 6.95 19.32
CA TRP A 839 4.40 6.78 20.48
C TRP A 839 4.12 5.46 21.19
N VAL A 840 5.17 4.76 21.59
CA VAL A 840 5.05 3.65 22.55
C VAL A 840 4.75 4.24 23.92
N ASN A 841 3.58 3.94 24.48
CA ASN A 841 3.15 4.36 25.81
C ASN A 841 2.80 3.15 26.68
N SER A 842 3.67 2.14 26.69
CA SER A 842 3.44 0.85 27.32
C SER A 842 4.72 0.30 27.93
N LYS A 843 4.74 0.20 29.26
CA LYS A 843 5.85 -0.41 30.02
C LYS A 843 6.09 -1.87 29.64
N ALA A 844 5.09 -2.57 29.10
CA ALA A 844 5.24 -3.94 28.61
C ALA A 844 6.24 -4.07 27.44
N TRP A 845 6.52 -2.95 26.75
CA TRP A 845 7.48 -2.90 25.64
C TRP A 845 8.94 -2.66 26.11
N GLY A 846 9.18 -2.63 27.43
CA GLY A 846 10.52 -2.59 27.99
C GLY A 846 11.32 -1.36 27.53
N GLY A 847 12.52 -1.58 27.00
CA GLY A 847 13.41 -0.51 26.53
C GLY A 847 12.91 0.28 25.31
N LEU A 848 11.78 -0.11 24.71
CA LEU A 848 11.11 0.64 23.65
C LEU A 848 10.03 1.57 24.18
N ASP A 849 9.67 1.51 25.46
CA ASP A 849 8.72 2.46 26.05
C ASP A 849 9.21 3.90 25.88
N GLY A 850 8.32 4.79 25.42
CA GLY A 850 8.66 6.17 25.05
C GLY A 850 9.33 6.33 23.69
N SER A 851 9.57 5.26 22.94
CA SER A 851 10.10 5.36 21.56
C SER A 851 9.00 5.77 20.58
N LEU A 852 9.41 6.37 19.46
CA LEU A 852 8.53 6.68 18.34
C LEU A 852 8.52 5.52 17.35
N LEU A 853 7.33 5.09 16.93
CA LEU A 853 7.15 4.09 15.87
C LEU A 853 6.58 4.74 14.61
N ASN A 854 7.00 4.24 13.45
CA ASN A 854 6.42 4.54 12.15
C ASN A 854 5.77 3.29 11.57
N LEU A 855 4.49 3.40 11.20
CA LEU A 855 3.75 2.34 10.51
C LEU A 855 3.99 2.43 9.00
N SER A 856 3.75 1.35 8.25
CA SER A 856 3.98 1.34 6.80
C SER A 856 2.83 0.73 6.02
N TYR A 857 2.17 1.58 5.23
CA TYR A 857 1.23 1.17 4.19
C TYR A 857 1.95 0.41 3.07
N GLY A 858 3.15 0.85 2.69
CA GLY A 858 3.84 0.33 1.52
C GLY A 858 4.47 -1.05 1.76
N ALA A 859 5.21 -1.20 2.85
CA ALA A 859 5.96 -2.42 3.14
C ALA A 859 5.21 -3.39 4.07
N GLY A 860 4.13 -2.96 4.72
CA GLY A 860 3.46 -3.72 5.78
C GLY A 860 4.42 -4.01 6.92
N LYS A 861 5.13 -3.01 7.43
CA LYS A 861 6.10 -3.15 8.52
C LYS A 861 5.85 -2.08 9.59
N VAL A 862 6.48 -2.26 10.75
CA VAL A 862 6.56 -1.26 11.81
C VAL A 862 8.03 -0.98 12.06
N PHE A 863 8.37 0.29 12.23
CA PHE A 863 9.74 0.75 12.41
C PHE A 863 9.86 1.55 13.70
N VAL A 864 10.96 1.40 14.42
CA VAL A 864 11.39 2.36 15.44
C VAL A 864 12.04 3.55 14.74
N VAL A 865 11.80 4.76 15.24
CA VAL A 865 12.33 6.01 14.70
C VAL A 865 13.32 6.62 15.71
N PRO A 866 14.57 6.12 15.80
CA PRO A 866 15.58 6.74 16.65
C PRO A 866 15.95 8.12 16.08
N HIS A 867 15.95 9.13 16.94
CA HIS A 867 16.11 10.52 16.53
C HIS A 867 16.76 11.37 17.63
N GLU A 868 17.22 12.55 17.22
CA GLU A 868 17.72 13.61 18.08
C GLU A 868 17.20 14.98 17.64
N LYS A 869 17.19 15.92 18.58
CA LYS A 869 16.97 17.33 18.33
C LYS A 869 18.32 18.05 18.31
N VAL A 870 18.65 18.73 17.20
CA VAL A 870 19.92 19.45 17.02
C VAL A 870 19.63 20.91 16.68
N GLY A 871 19.86 21.79 17.65
CA GLY A 871 19.43 23.18 17.57
C GLY A 871 17.91 23.30 17.42
N ASP A 872 17.47 23.90 16.32
CA ASP A 872 16.07 24.05 15.95
C ASP A 872 15.54 22.95 15.01
N GLY A 873 16.36 21.97 14.62
CA GLY A 873 15.98 20.87 13.72
C GLY A 873 15.90 19.52 14.41
N MET A 874 15.42 18.52 13.67
CA MET A 874 15.51 17.10 14.05
C MET A 874 16.22 16.31 12.96
N GLN A 875 16.92 15.27 13.39
CA GLN A 875 17.52 14.29 12.50
C GLN A 875 17.46 12.89 13.12
N GLY A 876 17.64 11.86 12.31
CA GLY A 876 17.51 10.49 12.78
C GLY A 876 17.32 9.49 11.65
N GLY A 877 16.68 8.37 11.98
CA GLY A 877 16.40 7.33 11.00
C GLY A 877 15.27 6.41 11.40
N MET A 878 15.16 5.30 10.68
CA MET A 878 14.19 4.24 10.89
C MET A 878 14.87 2.89 10.90
N ILE A 879 14.42 2.00 11.77
CA ILE A 879 14.81 0.59 11.79
C ILE A 879 13.58 -0.29 12.01
N ALA A 880 13.45 -1.35 11.22
CA ALA A 880 12.28 -2.24 11.32
C ALA A 880 12.28 -3.00 12.65
N LEU A 881 11.09 -3.20 13.23
CA LEU A 881 10.91 -4.24 14.25
C LEU A 881 11.28 -5.60 13.64
N PRO A 882 11.79 -6.56 14.43
CA PRO A 882 12.14 -7.90 13.99
C PRO A 882 10.88 -8.76 13.80
N LEU A 883 10.00 -8.30 12.91
CA LEU A 883 8.73 -8.92 12.55
C LEU A 883 8.69 -9.11 11.03
N PRO A 884 8.10 -10.21 10.54
CA PRO A 884 7.82 -10.35 9.12
C PRO A 884 6.83 -9.27 8.66
N PRO A 885 6.82 -8.93 7.37
CA PRO A 885 5.81 -8.04 6.82
C PRO A 885 4.37 -8.56 7.03
N PHE A 886 3.45 -7.65 7.34
CA PHE A 886 2.02 -7.91 7.34
C PHE A 886 1.50 -8.13 5.91
N PRO A 887 0.48 -8.98 5.69
CA PRO A 887 -0.06 -9.25 4.35
C PRO A 887 -0.68 -8.04 3.63
N THR A 888 -1.05 -6.99 4.37
CA THR A 888 -1.59 -5.73 3.87
C THR A 888 -0.74 -4.56 4.38
N GLY A 889 -0.91 -3.39 3.78
CA GLY A 889 -0.32 -2.17 4.32
C GLY A 889 -0.92 -1.84 5.69
N VAL A 890 -0.10 -1.59 6.71
CA VAL A 890 -0.56 -1.17 8.05
C VAL A 890 -0.30 0.32 8.22
N MET A 891 -1.36 1.13 8.25
CA MET A 891 -1.23 2.60 8.15
C MET A 891 -1.79 3.38 9.34
N ARG A 892 -2.57 2.74 10.22
CA ARG A 892 -3.02 3.31 11.49
C ARG A 892 -2.81 2.31 12.62
N GLY A 893 -2.54 2.84 13.81
CA GLY A 893 -2.38 2.01 14.99
C GLY A 893 -2.66 2.75 16.28
N ARG A 894 -3.07 2.01 17.31
CA ARG A 894 -3.29 2.55 18.66
C ARG A 894 -2.80 1.53 19.68
N PHE A 895 -2.16 2.03 20.73
CA PHE A 895 -1.94 1.25 21.93
C PHE A 895 -3.25 1.20 22.73
N ASN A 896 -3.61 0.00 23.20
CA ASN A 896 -4.70 -0.13 24.16
C ASN A 896 -4.15 0.07 25.58
N SER A 897 -4.73 1.01 26.33
CA SER A 897 -4.34 1.26 27.72
C SER A 897 -4.66 0.11 28.69
N ALA A 898 -5.60 -0.78 28.33
CA ALA A 898 -6.06 -1.89 29.18
C ALA A 898 -5.14 -3.12 29.13
N ASP A 899 -4.44 -3.37 28.02
CA ASP A 899 -3.50 -4.50 27.88
C ASP A 899 -2.07 -4.11 27.48
N GLY A 900 -1.84 -2.84 27.11
CA GLY A 900 -0.53 -2.31 26.74
C GLY A 900 0.00 -2.82 25.39
N HIS A 901 -0.86 -3.38 24.53
CA HIS A 901 -0.47 -3.90 23.22
C HIS A 901 -0.81 -2.92 22.09
N LEU A 902 -0.09 -3.03 20.97
CA LEU A 902 -0.29 -2.19 19.79
C LEU A 902 -1.23 -2.90 18.81
N TYR A 903 -2.34 -2.24 18.47
CA TYR A 903 -3.27 -2.71 17.46
C TYR A 903 -3.10 -1.92 16.18
N LEU A 904 -3.12 -2.60 15.05
CA LEU A 904 -2.82 -2.06 13.73
C LEU A 904 -3.92 -2.42 12.74
N CYS A 905 -4.27 -1.49 11.87
CA CYS A 905 -5.09 -1.78 10.70
C CYS A 905 -4.54 -1.11 9.45
N GLY A 906 -5.01 -1.61 8.32
CA GLY A 906 -4.82 -0.92 7.06
C GLY A 906 -5.41 -1.68 5.87
N MET A 907 -4.99 -1.27 4.68
CA MET A 907 -5.58 -1.69 3.42
C MET A 907 -4.56 -1.69 2.29
N TYR A 908 -4.99 -2.18 1.13
CA TYR A 908 -4.30 -1.99 -0.14
C TYR A 908 -5.25 -1.44 -1.21
N ALA A 909 -4.78 -0.44 -1.96
CA ALA A 909 -5.55 0.21 -3.00
C ALA A 909 -4.73 0.79 -4.17
N TRP A 910 -3.41 0.99 -4.02
CA TRP A 910 -2.57 1.56 -5.08
C TRP A 910 -1.14 1.00 -5.08
N ALA A 911 -0.20 1.70 -4.46
CA ALA A 911 1.23 1.38 -4.50
C ALA A 911 1.66 0.82 -3.15
N GLY A 912 1.94 -0.48 -3.13
CA GLY A 912 2.36 -1.21 -1.95
C GLY A 912 2.94 -2.56 -2.35
N ASN A 913 3.88 -3.06 -1.55
CA ASN A 913 4.44 -4.40 -1.67
C ASN A 913 3.47 -5.44 -1.09
N GLN A 914 2.63 -5.03 -0.13
CA GLN A 914 1.63 -5.86 0.54
C GLN A 914 0.25 -5.55 -0.01
N GLN A 915 -0.42 -6.57 -0.56
CA GLN A 915 -1.55 -6.37 -1.48
C GLN A 915 -2.86 -7.00 -1.02
N THR A 916 -2.89 -7.66 0.15
CA THR A 916 -4.16 -8.11 0.73
C THR A 916 -5.06 -6.88 0.94
N PRO A 917 -6.36 -6.92 0.57
CA PRO A 917 -7.22 -5.73 0.56
C PRO A 917 -7.29 -4.96 1.89
N GLY A 918 -7.25 -5.65 3.03
CA GLY A 918 -7.15 -5.05 4.36
C GLY A 918 -6.95 -6.06 5.47
N GLY A 919 -6.81 -5.57 6.70
CA GLY A 919 -6.54 -6.42 7.86
C GLY A 919 -6.50 -5.67 9.20
N LEU A 920 -6.58 -6.45 10.28
CA LEU A 920 -6.50 -6.00 11.67
C LEU A 920 -5.55 -6.93 12.44
N TYR A 921 -4.61 -6.35 13.17
CA TYR A 921 -3.54 -7.10 13.84
C TYR A 921 -3.29 -6.56 15.25
N ARG A 922 -2.77 -7.42 16.13
CA ARG A 922 -2.25 -7.03 17.45
C ARG A 922 -0.80 -7.47 17.58
N ILE A 923 0.08 -6.53 17.89
CA ILE A 923 1.46 -6.80 18.29
C ILE A 923 1.51 -6.85 19.82
N ARG A 924 1.85 -8.01 20.36
CA ARG A 924 2.11 -8.23 21.79
C ARG A 924 3.61 -8.18 22.06
N ALA A 925 4.02 -7.41 23.06
CA ALA A 925 5.36 -7.52 23.62
C ALA A 925 5.44 -8.78 24.50
N THR A 926 6.48 -9.60 24.32
CA THR A 926 6.63 -10.88 25.02
C THR A 926 7.50 -10.78 26.28
N GLY A 927 8.09 -9.60 26.53
CA GLY A 927 9.08 -9.37 27.58
C GLY A 927 10.51 -9.79 27.21
N LYS A 928 10.73 -10.39 26.04
CA LYS A 928 12.08 -10.68 25.53
C LYS A 928 12.72 -9.43 24.93
N PRO A 929 14.04 -9.25 25.05
CA PRO A 929 14.71 -8.02 24.60
C PRO A 929 14.66 -7.89 23.07
N ALA A 930 14.52 -6.67 22.56
CA ALA A 930 14.52 -6.40 21.13
C ALA A 930 15.91 -6.03 20.61
N ALA A 931 16.73 -5.40 21.46
CA ALA A 931 18.07 -4.88 21.18
C ALA A 931 18.10 -4.03 19.88
N LEU A 932 17.16 -3.09 19.78
CA LEU A 932 17.05 -2.16 18.65
C LEU A 932 17.58 -0.77 19.03
N PRO A 933 18.20 -0.02 18.10
CA PRO A 933 18.47 1.39 18.28
C PRO A 933 17.19 2.17 18.57
N VAL A 934 17.17 2.88 19.69
CA VAL A 934 16.13 3.81 20.14
C VAL A 934 16.65 5.24 20.22
N GLY A 935 17.97 5.42 20.31
CA GLY A 935 18.64 6.73 20.23
C GLY A 935 19.56 6.82 19.01
N PHE A 936 19.64 8.02 18.44
CA PHE A 936 20.50 8.36 17.31
C PHE A 936 21.14 9.72 17.59
N GLN A 937 22.46 9.77 17.67
CA GLN A 937 23.17 11.03 17.91
C GLN A 937 24.38 11.16 16.99
N ALA A 938 24.35 12.11 16.05
CA ALA A 938 25.50 12.45 15.25
C ALA A 938 26.57 13.10 16.13
N THR A 939 27.81 12.67 15.99
CA THR A 939 28.95 13.30 16.65
C THR A 939 29.82 13.99 15.60
N ARG A 940 30.74 14.84 16.04
CA ARG A 940 31.69 15.51 15.14
C ARG A 940 32.43 14.54 14.19
N ASP A 941 32.80 13.37 14.69
CA ASP A 941 33.62 12.39 13.96
C ASP A 941 32.88 11.04 13.72
N GLY A 942 31.55 10.99 13.88
CA GLY A 942 30.79 9.75 13.71
C GLY A 942 29.35 9.77 14.23
N LEU A 943 28.95 8.68 14.91
CA LEU A 943 27.57 8.45 15.35
C LEU A 943 27.54 7.65 16.65
N ALA A 944 26.69 8.03 17.60
CA ALA A 944 26.33 7.21 18.74
C ALA A 944 24.92 6.63 18.58
N LEU A 945 24.79 5.32 18.77
CA LEU A 945 23.52 4.59 18.73
C LEU A 945 23.22 4.02 20.11
N THR A 946 22.09 4.41 20.69
CA THR A 946 21.61 3.85 21.97
C THR A 946 20.60 2.76 21.69
N PHE A 947 20.83 1.57 22.24
CA PHE A 947 19.99 0.38 22.08
C PHE A 947 18.99 0.23 23.23
N SER A 948 17.83 -0.36 22.93
CA SER A 948 16.76 -0.64 23.90
C SER A 948 17.21 -1.56 25.03
N ASP A 949 18.19 -2.43 24.76
CA ASP A 949 18.65 -3.48 25.67
C ASP A 949 20.20 -3.55 25.67
N PRO A 950 20.83 -4.03 26.76
CA PRO A 950 22.28 -4.18 26.81
C PRO A 950 22.84 -5.15 25.76
N LEU A 951 24.02 -4.83 25.24
CA LEU A 951 24.76 -5.61 24.24
C LEU A 951 25.98 -6.30 24.87
N ALA A 952 26.46 -7.35 24.22
CA ALA A 952 27.71 -8.03 24.55
C ALA A 952 28.91 -7.22 24.02
N PRO A 953 29.89 -6.85 24.86
CA PRO A 953 31.02 -5.98 24.46
C PRO A 953 31.79 -6.48 23.24
N ALA A 954 32.14 -7.77 23.20
CA ALA A 954 32.97 -8.33 22.12
C ALA A 954 32.41 -8.10 20.71
N ALA A 955 31.07 -8.12 20.55
CA ALA A 955 30.44 -7.84 19.26
C ALA A 955 30.22 -6.34 19.03
N ALA A 956 29.89 -5.59 20.07
CA ALA A 956 29.59 -4.16 19.97
C ALA A 956 30.83 -3.27 19.83
N ASP A 957 31.98 -3.71 20.34
CA ASP A 957 33.28 -3.00 20.24
C ASP A 957 34.04 -3.31 18.94
N ASP A 958 33.57 -4.25 18.12
CA ASP A 958 34.20 -4.59 16.84
C ASP A 958 33.66 -3.69 15.71
N PRO A 959 34.46 -2.76 15.15
CA PRO A 959 34.02 -1.90 14.06
C PRO A 959 33.65 -2.66 12.77
N HIS A 960 34.11 -3.90 12.57
CA HIS A 960 33.75 -4.70 11.40
C HIS A 960 32.30 -5.20 11.43
N ASN A 961 31.66 -5.12 12.60
CA ASN A 961 30.24 -5.42 12.74
C ASN A 961 29.33 -4.27 12.31
N PHE A 962 29.89 -3.15 11.85
CA PHE A 962 29.15 -1.98 11.41
C PHE A 962 29.63 -1.54 10.03
N GLY A 963 28.72 -0.98 9.23
CA GLY A 963 29.10 -0.29 8.01
C GLY A 963 28.08 0.75 7.60
N LEU A 964 28.51 1.69 6.77
CA LEU A 964 27.76 2.88 6.42
C LEU A 964 27.86 3.17 4.92
N LYS A 965 26.73 3.55 4.32
CA LYS A 965 26.66 4.23 3.03
C LYS A 965 25.94 5.56 3.20
N VAL A 966 26.33 6.54 2.40
CA VAL A 966 25.74 7.88 2.40
C VAL A 966 25.51 8.36 0.98
N TRP A 967 24.50 9.20 0.79
CA TRP A 967 24.15 9.81 -0.50
C TRP A 967 23.36 11.11 -0.32
N ASP A 968 23.35 11.90 -1.38
CA ASP A 968 22.55 13.11 -1.51
C ASP A 968 21.28 12.85 -2.32
N LEU A 969 20.34 13.79 -2.23
CA LEU A 969 19.07 13.76 -2.94
C LEU A 969 18.82 15.08 -3.67
N LEU A 970 18.28 14.99 -4.88
CA LEU A 970 17.94 16.13 -5.72
C LEU A 970 16.44 16.44 -5.63
N ARG A 971 16.10 17.62 -5.12
CA ARG A 971 14.75 18.17 -5.21
C ARG A 971 14.52 18.75 -6.60
N SER A 972 13.49 18.26 -7.27
CA SER A 972 13.11 18.72 -8.61
C SER A 972 11.64 18.47 -8.89
N GLU A 973 11.15 19.01 -10.00
CA GLU A 973 9.82 18.69 -10.54
C GLU A 973 9.73 17.27 -11.12
N ARG A 974 10.80 16.47 -11.12
CA ARG A 974 10.73 15.07 -11.55
C ARG A 974 10.13 14.23 -10.43
N TYR A 975 9.54 13.10 -10.80
CA TYR A 975 9.04 12.16 -9.81
C TYR A 975 10.21 11.47 -9.11
N GLY A 976 10.43 11.79 -7.83
CA GLY A 976 11.48 11.21 -7.01
C GLY A 976 12.89 11.67 -7.38
N SER A 977 13.89 11.06 -6.73
CA SER A 977 15.31 11.31 -6.94
C SER A 977 16.11 10.00 -7.03
N PRO A 978 17.11 9.89 -7.92
CA PRO A 978 18.17 8.90 -7.75
C PRO A 978 19.02 9.22 -6.51
N HIS A 979 19.82 8.25 -6.05
CA HIS A 979 20.88 8.53 -5.07
C HIS A 979 22.01 9.28 -5.79
N MET A 980 22.41 10.42 -5.24
CA MET A 980 23.50 11.24 -5.77
C MET A 980 24.74 11.07 -4.91
N ASN A 981 25.94 11.02 -5.51
CA ASN A 981 27.20 10.90 -4.76
C ASN A 981 27.24 9.72 -3.77
N GLU A 982 26.51 8.65 -4.07
CA GLU A 982 26.42 7.47 -3.20
C GLU A 982 27.80 6.85 -3.02
N ARG A 983 28.21 6.68 -1.77
CA ARG A 983 29.51 6.11 -1.43
C ARG A 983 29.50 5.43 -0.07
N PRO A 984 30.30 4.36 0.10
CA PRO A 984 30.52 3.77 1.41
C PRO A 984 31.45 4.65 2.27
N LEU A 985 31.26 4.60 3.58
CA LEU A 985 32.16 5.14 4.59
C LEU A 985 32.60 4.01 5.52
N ARG A 986 33.87 4.04 5.92
CA ARG A 986 34.44 3.01 6.80
C ARG A 986 34.26 3.40 8.27
N VAL A 987 33.73 2.48 9.06
CA VAL A 987 33.75 2.57 10.53
C VAL A 987 35.15 2.12 10.99
N THR A 988 35.89 3.00 11.67
CA THR A 988 37.28 2.72 12.08
C THR A 988 37.40 2.29 13.53
N ALA A 989 36.42 2.64 14.36
CA ALA A 989 36.33 2.20 15.75
C ALA A 989 34.85 2.13 16.19
N ALA A 990 34.55 1.20 17.09
CA ALA A 990 33.29 1.10 17.80
C ALA A 990 33.60 0.98 19.30
N LYS A 991 32.82 1.62 20.16
CA LYS A 991 33.00 1.57 21.61
C LYS A 991 31.66 1.52 22.32
N LEU A 992 31.44 0.46 23.09
CA LEU A 992 30.29 0.28 23.94
C LEU A 992 30.45 1.08 25.26
N SER A 993 29.37 1.75 25.68
CA SER A 993 29.31 2.46 26.95
C SER A 993 29.29 1.49 28.15
N PRO A 994 29.66 1.96 29.36
CA PRO A 994 29.69 1.11 30.56
C PRO A 994 28.34 0.47 30.94
N ASP A 995 27.22 1.10 30.60
CA ASP A 995 25.88 0.55 30.80
C ASP A 995 25.47 -0.52 29.76
N GLY A 996 26.35 -0.76 28.78
CA GLY A 996 26.18 -1.75 27.73
C GLY A 996 25.16 -1.36 26.66
N ARG A 997 24.70 -0.11 26.59
CA ARG A 997 23.58 0.26 25.69
C ARG A 997 23.93 1.19 24.55
N THR A 998 24.97 2.01 24.68
CA THR A 998 25.32 3.00 23.66
C THR A 998 26.62 2.62 22.96
N VAL A 999 26.56 2.42 21.65
CA VAL A 999 27.75 2.20 20.82
C VAL A 999 28.12 3.50 20.13
N THR A 1000 29.32 4.00 20.41
CA THR A 1000 29.90 5.15 19.71
C THR A 1000 30.76 4.67 18.56
N LEU A 1001 30.39 5.03 17.34
CA LEU A 1001 31.08 4.71 16.10
C LEU A 1001 31.94 5.89 15.66
N THR A 1002 33.21 5.64 15.36
CA THR A 1002 34.10 6.62 14.71
C THR A 1002 34.08 6.38 13.21
N ILE A 1003 33.70 7.39 12.44
CA ILE A 1003 33.48 7.32 11.00
C ILE A 1003 34.15 8.54 10.33
N PRO A 1004 35.47 8.48 10.10
CA PRO A 1004 36.21 9.59 9.52
C PRO A 1004 35.64 10.02 8.18
N GLY A 1005 35.40 11.33 8.02
CA GLY A 1005 34.86 11.89 6.78
C GLY A 1005 33.33 11.83 6.65
N LEU A 1006 32.61 11.40 7.70
CA LEU A 1006 31.18 11.62 7.78
C LEU A 1006 30.89 13.14 7.79
N LYS A 1007 30.04 13.56 6.86
CA LYS A 1007 29.56 14.93 6.70
C LYS A 1007 28.03 14.90 6.71
N PRO A 1008 27.36 16.06 6.83
CA PRO A 1008 25.93 16.13 6.55
C PRO A 1008 25.56 15.39 5.27
N THR A 1009 24.51 14.57 5.35
CA THR A 1009 24.03 13.71 4.28
C THR A 1009 22.51 13.58 4.37
N ARG A 1010 21.84 13.67 3.23
CA ARG A 1010 20.38 13.55 3.17
C ARG A 1010 19.90 12.12 3.25
N GLY A 1011 20.73 11.16 2.84
CA GLY A 1011 20.45 9.75 3.02
C GLY A 1011 21.65 9.01 3.58
N LEU A 1012 21.37 8.07 4.46
CA LEU A 1012 22.34 7.10 4.93
C LEU A 1012 21.67 5.74 5.13
N GLU A 1013 22.49 4.69 4.99
CA GLU A 1013 22.16 3.32 5.32
C GLU A 1013 23.27 2.78 6.22
N LEU A 1014 22.96 2.51 7.48
CA LEU A 1014 23.85 1.90 8.45
C LEU A 1014 23.39 0.48 8.72
N TRP A 1015 24.24 -0.49 8.43
CA TRP A 1015 23.99 -1.88 8.80
C TRP A 1015 24.85 -2.27 10.00
N TYR A 1016 24.32 -3.12 10.86
CA TYR A 1016 25.06 -3.66 11.99
C TYR A 1016 24.74 -5.13 12.25
N SER A 1017 25.65 -5.82 12.90
CA SER A 1017 25.50 -7.19 13.38
C SER A 1017 26.12 -7.32 14.77
N VAL A 1018 25.32 -7.09 15.80
CA VAL A 1018 25.76 -7.11 17.21
C VAL A 1018 25.18 -8.32 17.92
N ARG A 1019 25.55 -8.50 19.18
CA ARG A 1019 25.00 -9.56 20.04
C ARG A 1019 24.41 -8.93 21.29
N GLY A 1020 23.18 -9.29 21.63
CA GLY A 1020 22.56 -8.90 22.90
C GLY A 1020 23.28 -9.53 24.09
N ALA A 1021 23.18 -8.92 25.27
CA ALA A 1021 23.70 -9.51 26.51
C ALA A 1021 23.02 -10.85 26.86
N ASP A 1022 21.85 -11.12 26.29
CA ASP A 1022 21.15 -12.41 26.34
C ASP A 1022 21.74 -13.47 25.40
N GLY A 1023 22.79 -13.13 24.64
CA GLY A 1023 23.49 -14.02 23.74
C GLY A 1023 22.81 -14.21 22.38
N ARG A 1024 21.75 -13.47 22.04
CA ARG A 1024 21.16 -13.52 20.69
C ARG A 1024 21.87 -12.55 19.74
N ASP A 1025 22.09 -13.01 18.52
CA ASP A 1025 22.59 -12.14 17.45
C ASP A 1025 21.47 -11.21 16.97
N VAL A 1026 21.83 -9.96 16.69
CA VAL A 1026 20.92 -8.91 16.26
C VAL A 1026 21.52 -8.21 15.06
N ASP A 1027 20.92 -8.47 13.91
CA ASP A 1027 21.22 -7.78 12.66
C ASP A 1027 20.21 -6.65 12.44
N GLY A 1028 20.66 -5.51 11.95
CA GLY A 1028 19.78 -4.38 11.69
C GLY A 1028 20.23 -3.51 10.53
N LEU A 1029 19.25 -2.82 9.94
CA LEU A 1029 19.45 -1.83 8.89
C LEU A 1029 18.73 -0.54 9.28
N LEU A 1030 19.50 0.48 9.62
CA LEU A 1030 19.02 1.81 9.92
C LEU A 1030 19.13 2.68 8.67
N HIS A 1031 18.03 3.32 8.30
CA HIS A 1031 17.95 4.25 7.17
C HIS A 1031 17.63 5.65 7.69
N GLY A 1032 18.43 6.67 7.36
CA GLY A 1032 18.25 7.99 7.98
C GLY A 1032 18.89 9.17 7.26
N SER A 1033 19.04 10.26 8.00
CA SER A 1033 19.62 11.53 7.55
C SER A 1033 20.40 12.20 8.68
N ILE A 1034 21.44 12.96 8.34
CA ILE A 1034 22.23 13.79 9.27
C ILE A 1034 22.40 15.15 8.61
N TYR A 1035 21.88 16.23 9.19
CA TYR A 1035 22.01 17.58 8.61
C TYR A 1035 23.07 18.40 9.33
N ARG A 1036 23.23 18.15 10.64
CA ARG A 1036 24.20 18.84 11.48
C ARG A 1036 24.96 17.78 12.30
N PRO A 1037 26.30 17.83 12.33
CA PRO A 1037 27.03 17.05 13.33
C PRO A 1037 26.69 17.60 14.72
N GLY A 1038 26.59 16.73 15.73
CA GLY A 1038 26.52 17.16 17.12
C GLY A 1038 27.83 17.81 17.56
N GLU A 1039 27.75 18.56 18.67
CA GLU A 1039 28.92 19.23 19.29
C GLU A 1039 30.02 18.25 19.71
#